data_AF-A0A1I8B6B0-F1
#
_entry.id   AF-A0A1I8B6B0-F1
#
_cell.length_a   1.000
_cell.length_b   1.000
_cell.length_c   1.000
_cell.angle_alpha   90.00
_cell.angle_beta   90.00
_cell.angle_gamma   90.00
#
_symmetry.space_group_name_H-M   'P 1'
#
loop_
_entity.id
_entity.type
_entity.pdbx_description
1 polymer ?
#
loop_
_entity_poly.entity_id
_entity_poly.type
_entity_poly.pdbx_seq_one_letter_code
_entity_poly.pdbx_strand_id
1 'polypeptide(L)'
;MFNFPISEISIGDLLFFYKAKTNKQKNKNDDSQMREAITAISFDYGNAFHVAIIVDEQKGNVIHASKNGVIIQEIQDVLKDLCPEYAELCRLKFKNEWKKAAVNWALKQLGSGYNDLFSPNCINSEGKRAFYCCQLAVKAYAETNEQNMGVSPFPKHELNFLDAKGEILQFWIDYYRKLSPQNAQPPQGQPGSHPSKLRSSQFLTSVAVQYFYEFVENPIDRMRKFTIPKDLLSALHFVNGARINLAAGKLFQIIEPRNGNLLAECKSATGPDVSLAVRVASGAQNEWRKTSWIDRQQILNRTAILLREHVNELSGWEVRDNGKPISETKADILSCADTFEYFAGVRLSGEHFPYDEHNERFAYTRREPYGVVGAIGAWNYPIQTATWKIAPAIACGNSIVYKPSPLSPISSVLLALLLQCAGLPDGVVNILQGEAETGTALCESPLIRKVSFTGSVETGKSIAKACAGQNLKPVTLELGGKSACIILEDAIMEVAVHGAMLANFLSQGQVCSNASKILVHRSLLNEFTKIVTDRTENLRIGDPLNDKTHVGACISLEHLLKVQSFIDGALKEGAKLLTGGEKINIQGLEGGFYLSPCILTDIRPDMRVYKEEIFGPVMLIIPFDNEEEALKMANDTEFGLAGGIFTRDLRKAHSFASKMQAGNIYINSYNDVHPHVPFGGFNQSGYGRENGEAAIWNYTQIKSVYVNISNELNNPFI
;
A
#
# COMPACT_ATOMS: atom_id res chain seq x y z
N MET A 1 -4.35 21.87 1.33
CA MET A 1 -5.16 21.94 2.57
C MET A 1 -4.76 20.75 3.42
N PHE A 2 -4.53 20.97 4.71
CA PHE A 2 -4.20 19.91 5.65
C PHE A 2 -5.50 19.33 6.23
N ASN A 3 -5.95 18.17 5.75
CA ASN A 3 -7.16 17.53 6.28
C ASN A 3 -6.76 16.40 7.23
N PHE A 4 -6.65 16.71 8.53
CA PHE A 4 -6.48 15.68 9.55
C PHE A 4 -7.75 14.82 9.65
N PRO A 5 -7.68 13.50 9.87
CA PRO A 5 -8.86 12.63 9.93
C PRO A 5 -9.74 12.96 11.14
N ILE A 6 -10.65 13.93 10.99
CA ILE A 6 -11.54 14.42 12.07
C ILE A 6 -12.40 13.28 12.64
N SER A 7 -12.75 12.28 11.83
CA SER A 7 -13.54 11.11 12.27
C SER A 7 -12.86 10.25 13.34
N GLU A 8 -11.53 10.34 13.48
CA GLU A 8 -10.76 9.56 14.45
C GLU A 8 -10.54 10.30 15.78
N ILE A 9 -10.90 11.58 15.83
CA ILE A 9 -10.65 12.48 16.95
C ILE A 9 -11.69 12.23 18.06
N SER A 10 -11.23 12.14 19.31
CA SER A 10 -12.10 12.20 20.49
C SER A 10 -11.64 13.30 21.44
N ILE A 11 -12.59 13.88 22.19
CA ILE A 11 -12.30 14.92 23.18
C ILE A 11 -11.23 14.45 24.17
N GLY A 12 -10.21 15.30 24.39
CA GLY A 12 -9.04 15.01 25.22
C GLY A 12 -8.11 13.92 24.67
N ASP A 13 -8.16 13.62 23.38
CA ASP A 13 -7.00 13.03 22.71
C ASP A 13 -5.89 14.10 22.57
N LEU A 14 -4.64 13.66 22.44
CA LEU A 14 -3.47 14.52 22.31
C LEU A 14 -2.94 14.50 20.88
N LEU A 15 -2.67 15.67 20.32
CA LEU A 15 -2.05 15.81 19.01
C LEU A 15 -0.58 16.21 19.19
N PHE A 16 0.32 15.30 18.83
CA PHE A 16 1.77 15.50 18.85
C PHE A 16 2.26 15.95 17.48
N PHE A 17 3.14 16.95 17.43
CA PHE A 17 3.70 17.50 16.20
C PHE A 17 5.20 17.30 16.15
N TYR A 18 5.72 16.87 14.99
CA TYR A 18 7.09 16.40 14.83
C TYR A 18 7.85 17.10 13.69
N LYS A 19 9.18 17.14 13.80
CA LYS A 19 10.13 17.54 12.74
C LYS A 19 11.28 16.54 12.62
N ALA A 20 11.95 16.44 11.48
CA ALA A 20 13.17 15.66 11.33
C ALA A 20 14.37 16.38 11.97
N LYS A 21 15.34 15.61 12.46
CA LYS A 21 16.65 16.16 12.86
C LYS A 21 17.34 16.67 11.58
N THR A 22 17.51 17.99 11.45
CA THR A 22 18.27 18.57 10.35
C THR A 22 19.70 18.90 10.82
N ASN A 23 20.71 18.43 10.10
CA ASN A 23 22.13 18.68 10.40
C ASN A 23 22.65 20.02 9.82
N LYS A 24 21.77 20.98 9.49
CA LYS A 24 22.19 22.23 8.80
C LYS A 24 21.74 23.49 9.54
N GLN A 25 22.67 24.09 10.26
CA GLN A 25 22.62 25.50 10.69
C GLN A 25 22.87 26.40 9.48
N LYS A 26 21.84 26.99 8.89
CA LYS A 26 22.01 28.16 7.99
C LYS A 26 20.86 29.14 8.17
N ASN A 27 21.19 30.36 8.57
CA ASN A 27 20.39 31.60 8.62
C ASN A 27 18.87 31.39 8.62
N LYS A 28 18.33 31.04 9.78
CA LYS A 28 16.89 31.00 10.01
C LYS A 28 16.50 32.04 11.05
N ASN A 29 15.26 32.51 11.00
CA ASN A 29 14.67 33.42 11.99
C ASN A 29 14.67 32.80 13.42
N ASP A 30 14.53 33.65 14.44
CA ASP A 30 14.63 33.24 15.86
C ASP A 30 13.67 32.08 16.24
N ASP A 31 12.44 32.09 15.69
CA ASP A 31 11.45 31.02 15.89
C ASP A 31 11.95 29.65 15.38
N SER A 32 12.65 29.62 14.25
CA SER A 32 13.18 28.37 13.69
C SER A 32 14.39 27.87 14.48
N GLN A 33 15.23 28.76 15.02
CA GLN A 33 16.38 28.39 15.83
C GLN A 33 15.94 27.77 17.16
N MET A 34 14.91 28.33 17.80
CA MET A 34 14.31 27.78 19.02
C MET A 34 13.74 26.38 18.78
N ARG A 35 13.02 26.16 17.67
CA ARG A 35 12.47 24.84 17.32
C ARG A 35 13.58 23.80 17.08
N GLU A 36 14.66 24.17 16.40
CA GLU A 36 15.81 23.27 16.19
C GLU A 36 16.46 22.88 17.52
N ALA A 37 16.70 23.86 18.41
CA ALA A 37 17.26 23.61 19.73
C ALA A 37 16.37 22.69 20.59
N ILE A 38 15.05 22.83 20.51
CA ILE A 38 14.07 21.93 21.14
C ILE A 38 14.17 20.51 20.57
N THR A 39 14.29 20.35 19.25
CA THR A 39 14.43 19.01 18.65
C THR A 39 15.78 18.34 18.92
N ALA A 40 16.86 19.13 19.07
CA ALA A 40 18.22 18.62 19.27
C ALA A 40 18.40 17.88 20.61
N ILE A 41 17.62 18.27 21.62
CA ILE A 41 17.64 17.74 23.00
C ILE A 41 16.70 16.52 23.19
N SER A 42 16.11 15.98 22.11
CA SER A 42 15.22 14.81 22.15
C SER A 42 15.99 13.49 21.91
N PHE A 43 15.82 12.54 22.84
CA PHE A 43 16.61 11.30 22.87
C PHE A 43 15.80 9.99 22.69
N ASP A 44 14.50 9.93 23.06
CA ASP A 44 13.84 8.63 23.27
C ASP A 44 12.67 8.27 22.31
N TYR A 45 11.86 9.21 21.80
CA TYR A 45 10.60 8.89 21.06
C TYR A 45 10.25 9.88 19.94
N GLY A 46 11.15 10.02 18.95
CA GLY A 46 11.00 10.97 17.85
C GLY A 46 11.16 12.43 18.29
N ASN A 47 11.20 13.37 17.35
CA ASN A 47 11.43 14.79 17.69
C ASN A 47 10.09 15.55 17.80
N ALA A 48 9.19 15.05 18.65
CA ALA A 48 7.95 15.77 18.94
C ALA A 48 8.31 17.09 19.63
N PHE A 49 7.96 18.23 19.03
CA PHE A 49 8.34 19.56 19.54
C PHE A 49 7.13 20.34 20.09
N HIS A 50 5.91 19.87 19.83
CA HIS A 50 4.68 20.51 20.30
C HIS A 50 3.62 19.46 20.60
N VAL A 51 2.72 19.78 21.55
CA VAL A 51 1.54 18.96 21.86
C VAL A 51 0.32 19.86 22.07
N ALA A 52 -0.85 19.40 21.60
CA ALA A 52 -2.13 20.06 21.79
C ALA A 52 -3.17 19.07 22.31
N ILE A 53 -4.20 19.57 23.01
CA ILE A 53 -5.32 18.76 23.53
C ILE A 53 -6.55 19.02 22.67
N ILE A 54 -7.19 17.97 22.18
CA ILE A 54 -8.45 18.08 21.43
C ILE A 54 -9.57 18.57 22.35
N VAL A 55 -10.28 19.63 21.96
CA VAL A 55 -11.40 20.18 22.74
C VAL A 55 -12.77 19.86 22.16
N ASP A 56 -12.88 19.57 20.86
CA ASP A 56 -14.12 19.11 20.24
C ASP A 56 -13.88 18.12 19.09
N GLU A 57 -14.91 17.32 18.80
CA GLU A 57 -14.88 16.24 17.81
C GLU A 57 -15.38 16.68 16.42
N GLN A 58 -16.03 17.86 16.31
CA GLN A 58 -16.74 18.26 15.09
C GLN A 58 -15.94 19.22 14.21
N LYS A 59 -15.29 20.21 14.83
CA LYS A 59 -14.48 21.22 14.15
C LYS A 59 -12.99 20.88 14.21
N GLY A 60 -12.61 19.95 15.09
CA GLY A 60 -11.21 19.62 15.32
C GLY A 60 -10.47 20.79 15.93
N ASN A 61 -11.09 21.48 16.89
CA ASN A 61 -10.38 22.49 17.66
C ASN A 61 -9.45 21.83 18.68
N VAL A 62 -8.31 22.48 18.90
CA VAL A 62 -7.36 22.11 19.94
C VAL A 62 -7.07 23.29 20.85
N ILE A 63 -6.80 22.98 22.12
CA ILE A 63 -6.20 23.92 23.06
C ILE A 63 -4.72 23.59 23.24
N HIS A 64 -3.89 24.61 23.14
CA HIS A 64 -2.44 24.49 23.28
C HIS A 64 -1.85 25.80 23.79
N ALA A 65 -0.66 25.71 24.38
CA ALA A 65 0.14 26.90 24.70
C ALA A 65 1.13 27.16 23.56
N SER A 66 0.95 28.29 22.86
CA SER A 66 1.85 28.79 21.81
C SER A 66 2.52 30.09 22.26
N LYS A 67 3.36 30.70 21.42
CA LYS A 67 3.95 32.02 21.71
C LYS A 67 2.91 33.12 22.00
N ASN A 68 1.66 32.93 21.56
CA ASN A 68 0.54 33.83 21.82
C ASN A 68 -0.21 33.49 23.13
N GLY A 69 0.34 32.61 23.96
CA GLY A 69 -0.28 32.12 25.20
C GLY A 69 -1.12 30.86 25.00
N VAL A 70 -2.00 30.59 25.97
CA VAL A 70 -2.96 29.47 25.90
C VAL A 70 -4.18 29.90 25.10
N ILE A 71 -4.37 29.26 23.95
CA ILE A 71 -5.39 29.60 22.95
C ILE A 71 -6.11 28.35 22.43
N ILE A 72 -7.30 28.56 21.85
CA ILE A 72 -7.99 27.57 21.02
C ILE A 72 -7.74 27.92 19.57
N GLN A 73 -7.37 26.93 18.76
CA GLN A 73 -7.20 27.06 17.32
C GLN A 73 -7.78 25.82 16.62
N GLU A 74 -8.22 25.99 15.38
CA GLU A 74 -8.51 24.86 14.51
C GLU A 74 -7.19 24.13 14.18
N ILE A 75 -7.22 22.79 14.11
CA ILE A 75 -6.02 21.99 13.77
C ILE A 75 -5.32 22.52 12.51
N GLN A 76 -6.09 22.95 11.50
CA GLN A 76 -5.52 23.46 10.26
C GLN A 76 -4.66 24.71 10.47
N ASP A 77 -5.05 25.60 11.38
CA ASP A 77 -4.30 26.81 11.69
C ASP A 77 -3.06 26.48 12.55
N VAL A 78 -3.18 25.52 13.46
CA VAL A 78 -2.01 24.99 14.18
C VAL A 78 -0.99 24.39 13.21
N LEU A 79 -1.44 23.66 12.19
CA LEU A 79 -0.55 23.09 11.17
C LEU A 79 0.15 24.16 10.34
N LYS A 80 -0.54 25.26 10.01
CA LYS A 80 0.08 26.43 9.33
C LYS A 80 1.08 27.15 10.23
N ASP A 81 0.77 27.32 11.51
CA ASP A 81 1.64 28.05 12.45
C ASP A 81 2.90 27.26 12.82
N LEU A 82 2.75 25.94 12.98
CA LEU A 82 3.82 25.06 13.43
C LEU A 82 4.66 24.49 12.28
N CYS A 83 4.11 24.38 11.07
CA CYS A 83 4.72 23.69 9.93
C CYS A 83 5.43 22.38 10.34
N PRO A 84 4.70 21.40 10.90
CA PRO A 84 5.28 20.11 11.25
C PRO A 84 5.48 19.25 10.01
N GLU A 85 6.41 18.30 10.07
CA GLU A 85 6.59 17.28 9.02
C GLU A 85 5.59 16.13 9.15
N TYR A 86 5.14 15.85 10.37
CA TYR A 86 4.01 14.95 10.59
C TYR A 86 3.35 15.27 11.93
N ALA A 87 2.08 14.89 12.05
CA ALA A 87 1.35 14.91 13.31
C ALA A 87 0.83 13.52 13.65
N GLU A 88 0.83 13.20 14.94
CA GLU A 88 0.32 11.96 15.49
C GLU A 88 -0.79 12.25 16.51
N LEU A 89 -1.97 11.70 16.25
CA LEU A 89 -3.06 11.68 17.20
C LEU A 89 -2.87 10.49 18.15
N CYS A 90 -2.79 10.78 19.44
CA CYS A 90 -2.64 9.79 20.49
C CYS A 90 -3.83 9.82 21.43
N ARG A 91 -4.35 8.64 21.76
CA ARG A 91 -5.44 8.46 22.71
C ARG A 91 -4.91 8.04 24.06
N LEU A 92 -5.32 8.75 25.10
CA LEU A 92 -5.15 8.31 26.49
C LEU A 92 -6.15 7.20 26.82
N LYS A 93 -5.67 6.09 27.36
CA LYS A 93 -6.47 4.92 27.80
C LYS A 93 -7.29 5.19 29.09
N PHE A 94 -7.90 6.37 29.18
CA PHE A 94 -8.69 6.82 30.33
C PHE A 94 -10.18 6.97 29.97
N LYS A 95 -11.04 7.00 30.99
CA LYS A 95 -12.49 7.21 30.81
C LYS A 95 -12.77 8.59 30.20
N ASN A 96 -13.80 8.68 29.36
CA ASN A 96 -14.17 9.93 28.68
C ASN A 96 -14.47 11.09 29.63
N GLU A 97 -15.01 10.82 30.81
CA GLU A 97 -15.26 11.83 31.86
C GLU A 97 -13.97 12.56 32.28
N TRP A 98 -12.86 11.84 32.35
CA TRP A 98 -11.57 12.41 32.77
C TRP A 98 -10.94 13.23 31.67
N LYS A 99 -11.06 12.76 30.43
CA LYS A 99 -10.65 13.54 29.26
C LYS A 99 -11.42 14.87 29.20
N LYS A 100 -12.73 14.84 29.44
CA LYS A 100 -13.57 16.05 29.54
C LYS A 100 -13.13 16.96 30.69
N ALA A 101 -12.82 16.40 31.87
CA ALA A 101 -12.32 17.17 32.99
C ALA A 101 -10.98 17.86 32.68
N ALA A 102 -10.06 17.16 32.02
CA ALA A 102 -8.76 17.71 31.62
C ALA A 102 -8.93 18.83 30.60
N VAL A 103 -9.81 18.65 29.61
CA VAL A 103 -10.19 19.70 28.66
C VAL A 103 -10.79 20.91 29.38
N ASN A 104 -11.75 20.70 30.29
CA ASN A 104 -12.36 21.79 31.08
C ASN A 104 -11.33 22.55 31.92
N TRP A 105 -10.35 21.85 32.49
CA TRP A 105 -9.26 22.48 33.20
C TRP A 105 -8.40 23.34 32.28
N ALA A 106 -8.05 22.81 31.10
CA ALA A 106 -7.24 23.53 30.11
C ALA A 106 -7.97 24.79 29.61
N LEU A 107 -9.29 24.69 29.37
CA LEU A 107 -10.13 25.82 28.98
C LEU A 107 -10.13 26.96 30.01
N LYS A 108 -10.03 26.65 31.31
CA LYS A 108 -9.87 27.68 32.36
C LYS A 108 -8.54 28.43 32.30
N GLN A 109 -7.56 27.92 31.56
CA GLN A 109 -6.25 28.56 31.40
C GLN A 109 -6.19 29.52 30.20
N LEU A 110 -7.29 29.67 29.43
CA LEU A 110 -7.31 30.56 28.26
C LEU A 110 -6.89 31.98 28.62
N GLY A 111 -6.03 32.57 27.78
CA GLY A 111 -5.44 33.89 28.02
C GLY A 111 -4.23 33.89 28.96
N SER A 112 -3.85 32.75 29.56
CA SER A 112 -2.56 32.64 30.26
C SER A 112 -1.39 32.82 29.27
N GLY A 113 -0.27 33.36 29.74
CA GLY A 113 0.90 33.64 28.89
C GLY A 113 1.64 32.38 28.39
N TYR A 114 2.63 32.59 27.52
CA TYR A 114 3.57 31.54 27.11
C TYR A 114 4.72 31.44 28.13
N ASN A 115 5.05 30.23 28.58
CA ASN A 115 6.15 30.02 29.51
C ASN A 115 7.49 30.02 28.76
N ASP A 116 7.97 31.23 28.47
CA ASP A 116 9.24 31.51 27.79
C ASP A 116 10.48 31.09 28.60
N LEU A 117 10.37 31.00 29.93
CA LEU A 117 11.42 30.56 30.84
C LEU A 117 11.44 29.03 31.06
N PHE A 118 10.46 28.30 30.53
CA PHE A 118 10.25 26.87 30.84
C PHE A 118 10.21 26.58 32.36
N SER A 119 9.78 27.55 33.17
CA SER A 119 9.79 27.46 34.64
C SER A 119 8.90 26.31 35.15
N PRO A 120 9.33 25.52 36.15
CA PRO A 120 8.51 24.46 36.77
C PRO A 120 7.21 25.01 37.37
N ASN A 121 7.22 26.27 37.81
CA ASN A 121 6.11 26.91 38.50
C ASN A 121 5.07 27.53 37.54
N CYS A 122 5.22 27.34 36.22
CA CYS A 122 4.32 27.91 35.21
C CYS A 122 4.21 29.44 35.30
N ILE A 123 5.38 30.11 35.34
CA ILE A 123 5.53 31.56 35.39
C ILE A 123 6.50 31.99 34.28
N ASN A 124 6.13 33.02 33.50
CA ASN A 124 6.98 33.58 32.45
C ASN A 124 7.97 34.64 32.98
N SER A 125 8.78 35.21 32.10
CA SER A 125 9.74 36.28 32.41
C SER A 125 9.12 37.54 33.03
N GLU A 126 7.83 37.79 32.79
CA GLU A 126 7.08 38.91 33.37
C GLU A 126 6.46 38.60 34.75
N GLY A 127 6.71 37.41 35.31
CA GLY A 127 6.12 37.01 36.59
C GLY A 127 4.63 36.63 36.52
N LYS A 128 4.08 36.44 35.31
CA LYS A 128 2.67 36.08 35.08
C LYS A 128 2.51 34.59 34.88
N ARG A 129 1.33 34.07 35.23
CA ARG A 129 0.94 32.68 34.98
C ARG A 129 1.02 32.36 33.49
N ALA A 130 1.76 31.30 33.17
CA ALA A 130 2.08 30.95 31.80
C ALA A 130 2.36 29.46 31.65
N PHE A 131 2.12 28.90 30.45
CA PHE A 131 2.32 27.49 30.19
C PHE A 131 3.19 27.25 28.96
N TYR A 132 3.99 26.18 29.01
CA TYR A 132 4.52 25.55 27.81
C TYR A 132 3.60 24.40 27.39
N CYS A 133 3.59 24.02 26.11
CA CYS A 133 2.60 23.09 25.55
C CYS A 133 2.48 21.76 26.32
N CYS A 134 3.61 21.15 26.68
CA CYS A 134 3.63 19.91 27.45
C CYS A 134 3.24 20.13 28.92
N GLN A 135 3.54 21.28 29.53
CA GLN A 135 3.13 21.60 30.90
C GLN A 135 1.62 21.76 30.99
N LEU A 136 1.00 22.40 30.00
CA LEU A 136 -0.45 22.51 29.90
C LEU A 136 -1.08 21.11 29.87
N ALA A 137 -0.58 20.22 29.01
CA ALA A 137 -1.06 18.83 28.91
C ALA A 137 -0.83 18.05 30.22
N VAL A 138 0.37 18.09 30.78
CA VAL A 138 0.69 17.37 32.03
C VAL A 138 -0.20 17.85 33.16
N LYS A 139 -0.34 19.16 33.38
CA LYS A 139 -1.17 19.70 34.47
C LYS A 139 -2.66 19.43 34.25
N ALA A 140 -3.14 19.53 33.01
CA ALA A 140 -4.54 19.22 32.67
C ALA A 140 -4.93 17.82 33.12
N TYR A 141 -4.08 16.81 32.87
CA TYR A 141 -4.36 15.44 33.29
C TYR A 141 -3.93 15.15 34.73
N ALA A 142 -2.87 15.77 35.26
CA ALA A 142 -2.41 15.55 36.63
C ALA A 142 -3.41 16.07 37.67
N GLU A 143 -3.87 17.31 37.54
CA GLU A 143 -4.79 17.93 38.51
C GLU A 143 -6.16 17.23 38.54
N THR A 144 -6.59 16.65 37.41
CA THR A 144 -7.81 15.84 37.34
C THR A 144 -7.65 14.42 37.89
N ASN A 145 -6.42 13.92 37.93
CA ASN A 145 -6.10 12.54 38.28
C ASN A 145 -5.66 12.37 39.74
N GLU A 146 -5.04 13.39 40.34
CA GLU A 146 -4.76 13.44 41.80
C GLU A 146 -6.04 13.37 42.63
N GLN A 147 -7.17 13.82 42.08
CA GLN A 147 -8.48 13.70 42.72
C GLN A 147 -9.08 12.28 42.67
N ASN A 148 -8.53 11.36 41.87
CA ASN A 148 -9.23 10.11 41.50
C ASN A 148 -8.39 8.81 41.53
N MET A 149 -7.11 8.78 41.12
CA MET A 149 -6.30 7.55 41.04
C MET A 149 -4.85 7.65 41.57
N GLY A 150 -4.29 8.85 41.70
CA GLY A 150 -2.94 9.05 42.26
C GLY A 150 -1.75 8.61 41.38
N VAL A 151 -1.95 8.21 40.12
CA VAL A 151 -0.87 7.77 39.20
C VAL A 151 -0.83 8.63 37.94
N SER A 152 0.15 9.53 37.81
CA SER A 152 0.29 10.41 36.62
C SER A 152 0.33 9.60 35.32
N PRO A 153 -0.46 9.95 34.28
CA PRO A 153 -0.39 9.30 32.98
C PRO A 153 0.92 9.58 32.24
N PHE A 154 1.67 10.60 32.64
CA PHE A 154 2.94 10.95 32.01
C PHE A 154 4.10 10.63 32.96
N PRO A 155 5.24 10.20 32.41
CA PRO A 155 6.43 9.92 33.22
C PRO A 155 6.91 11.19 33.95
N LYS A 156 7.42 11.04 35.18
CA LYS A 156 8.17 12.11 35.85
C LYS A 156 9.41 12.46 35.02
N HIS A 157 9.72 13.74 34.89
CA HIS A 157 10.85 14.16 34.08
C HIS A 157 11.46 15.49 34.53
N GLU A 158 12.69 15.70 34.06
CA GLU A 158 13.50 16.89 34.28
C GLU A 158 13.77 17.56 32.93
N LEU A 159 13.85 18.89 32.92
CA LEU A 159 14.20 19.65 31.72
C LEU A 159 15.62 19.31 31.28
N ASN A 160 15.78 19.04 29.98
CA ASN A 160 17.06 18.71 29.37
C ASN A 160 17.39 19.71 28.27
N PHE A 161 18.53 20.38 28.40
CA PHE A 161 19.09 21.36 27.47
C PHE A 161 20.48 20.92 26.95
N LEU A 162 20.87 19.67 27.25
CA LEU A 162 22.15 19.08 26.85
C LEU A 162 22.12 18.57 25.41
N ASP A 163 23.24 18.74 24.72
CA ASP A 163 23.50 18.17 23.40
C ASP A 163 23.89 16.69 23.49
N ALA A 164 24.21 16.09 22.33
CA ALA A 164 24.63 14.68 22.26
C ALA A 164 25.96 14.37 22.97
N LYS A 165 26.74 15.39 23.36
CA LYS A 165 27.99 15.27 24.12
C LYS A 165 27.79 15.52 25.62
N GLY A 166 26.57 15.86 26.05
CA GLY A 166 26.25 16.14 27.44
C GLY A 166 26.56 17.59 27.85
N GLU A 167 26.76 18.50 26.90
CA GLU A 167 27.02 19.93 27.16
C GLU A 167 25.75 20.75 26.89
N ILE A 168 25.49 21.81 27.68
CA ILE A 168 24.34 22.69 27.41
C ILE A 168 24.53 23.36 26.05
N LEU A 169 23.53 23.25 25.16
CA LEU A 169 23.59 23.89 23.85
C LEU A 169 23.76 25.41 24.00
N GLN A 170 24.74 25.99 23.30
CA GLN A 170 25.04 27.42 23.35
C GLN A 170 23.83 28.30 23.07
N PHE A 171 22.93 27.85 22.18
CA PHE A 171 21.65 28.51 21.91
C PHE A 171 20.85 28.79 23.19
N TRP A 172 20.73 27.81 24.10
CA TRP A 172 19.96 27.97 25.33
C TRP A 172 20.63 28.95 26.30
N ILE A 173 21.95 28.94 26.37
CA ILE A 173 22.70 29.91 27.18
C ILE A 173 22.40 31.34 26.70
N ASP A 174 22.46 31.58 25.40
CA ASP A 174 22.22 32.91 24.83
C ASP A 174 20.74 33.32 24.93
N TYR A 175 19.82 32.37 24.80
CA TYR A 175 18.38 32.58 24.98
C TYR A 175 18.05 33.05 26.41
N TYR A 176 18.55 32.36 27.44
CA TYR A 176 18.27 32.74 28.83
C TYR A 176 18.95 34.04 29.25
N ARG A 177 20.16 34.33 28.74
CA ARG A 177 20.82 35.63 28.95
C ARG A 177 20.00 36.82 28.44
N LYS A 178 19.30 36.65 27.31
CA LYS A 178 18.42 37.69 26.74
C LYS A 178 17.16 37.91 27.58
N LEU A 179 16.57 36.85 28.13
CA LEU A 179 15.28 36.91 28.84
C LEU A 179 15.40 37.27 30.33
N SER A 180 16.50 36.87 30.98
CA SER A 180 16.72 37.16 32.40
C SER A 180 18.20 37.47 32.66
N PRO A 181 18.60 38.75 32.64
CA PRO A 181 19.98 39.16 32.93
C PRO A 181 20.47 38.72 34.33
N GLN A 182 19.54 38.41 35.24
CA GLN A 182 19.81 38.00 36.62
C GLN A 182 19.90 36.46 36.80
N ASN A 183 19.39 35.67 35.84
CA ASN A 183 19.42 34.21 35.86
C ASN A 183 19.82 33.67 34.49
N ALA A 184 21.14 33.66 34.23
CA ALA A 184 21.72 33.44 32.89
C ALA A 184 21.88 31.96 32.49
N GLN A 185 21.41 31.00 33.29
CA GLN A 185 21.58 29.56 33.04
C GLN A 185 20.23 28.88 32.81
N PRO A 186 20.11 28.01 31.78
CA PRO A 186 18.92 27.20 31.57
C PRO A 186 18.63 26.33 32.82
N PRO A 187 17.35 26.09 33.17
CA PRO A 187 16.95 25.28 34.32
C PRO A 187 17.14 23.77 34.05
N GLN A 188 18.35 23.38 33.66
CA GLN A 188 18.75 21.98 33.45
C GLN A 188 18.50 21.15 34.70
N GLY A 189 17.86 19.99 34.56
CA GLY A 189 17.59 19.09 35.68
C GLY A 189 16.42 19.49 36.59
N GLN A 190 15.76 20.63 36.34
CA GLN A 190 14.58 21.03 37.11
C GLN A 190 13.32 20.27 36.66
N PRO A 191 12.29 20.12 37.51
CA PRO A 191 11.03 19.48 37.12
C PRO A 191 10.42 20.14 35.88
N GLY A 192 10.15 19.33 34.85
CA GLY A 192 9.58 19.81 33.61
C GLY A 192 9.59 18.71 32.57
N SER A 193 9.03 18.97 31.39
CA SER A 193 8.90 17.91 30.39
C SER A 193 9.08 18.42 28.98
N HIS A 194 9.35 17.49 28.07
CA HIS A 194 9.45 17.72 26.64
C HIS A 194 8.36 16.92 25.93
N PRO A 195 7.69 17.44 24.88
CA PRO A 195 6.61 16.72 24.20
C PRO A 195 6.98 15.28 23.78
N SER A 196 8.22 15.05 23.31
CA SER A 196 8.68 13.69 22.96
C SER A 196 8.68 12.73 24.16
N LYS A 197 8.93 13.21 25.38
CA LYS A 197 8.91 12.37 26.58
C LYS A 197 7.49 12.05 27.02
N LEU A 198 6.53 12.97 26.83
CA LEU A 198 5.11 12.67 27.09
C LEU A 198 4.63 11.50 26.24
N ARG A 199 5.07 11.46 24.97
CA ARG A 199 4.73 10.40 24.02
C ARG A 199 5.21 9.01 24.45
N SER A 200 6.23 8.91 25.31
CA SER A 200 6.70 7.63 25.85
C SER A 200 5.76 7.00 26.88
N SER A 201 4.66 7.67 27.22
CA SER A 201 3.68 7.14 28.15
C SER A 201 3.07 5.83 27.65
N GLN A 202 3.09 4.80 28.49
CA GLN A 202 2.38 3.53 28.25
C GLN A 202 0.85 3.67 28.19
N PHE A 203 0.31 4.81 28.67
CA PHE A 203 -1.11 5.12 28.65
C PHE A 203 -1.55 5.77 27.33
N LEU A 204 -0.62 6.12 26.46
CA LEU A 204 -0.91 6.63 25.12
C LEU A 204 -0.93 5.50 24.09
N THR A 205 -1.83 5.61 23.13
CA THR A 205 -1.87 4.73 21.95
C THR A 205 -2.03 5.57 20.71
N SER A 206 -1.20 5.31 19.71
CA SER A 206 -1.27 5.98 18.40
C SER A 206 -2.58 5.60 17.70
N VAL A 207 -3.36 6.61 17.33
CA VAL A 207 -4.64 6.46 16.62
C VAL A 207 -4.44 6.75 15.14
N ALA A 208 -3.78 7.87 14.82
CA ALA A 208 -3.55 8.30 13.45
C ALA A 208 -2.21 9.03 13.32
N VAL A 209 -1.52 8.82 12.19
CA VAL A 209 -0.28 9.52 11.82
C VAL A 209 -0.46 10.11 10.43
N GLN A 210 -0.33 11.42 10.28
CA GLN A 210 -0.41 12.11 8.99
C GLN A 210 0.91 12.82 8.69
N TYR A 211 1.47 12.54 7.50
CA TYR A 211 2.68 13.18 7.00
C TYR A 211 2.35 14.42 6.19
N PHE A 212 3.15 15.46 6.42
CA PHE A 212 3.06 16.75 5.78
C PHE A 212 4.38 17.01 5.05
N TYR A 213 4.28 17.08 3.74
CA TYR A 213 5.45 17.14 2.90
C TYR A 213 5.72 18.59 2.46
N GLU A 214 6.81 19.18 2.96
CA GLU A 214 7.27 20.52 2.55
C GLU A 214 7.78 20.52 1.09
N PHE A 215 7.52 21.61 0.36
CA PHE A 215 8.08 21.81 -0.96
C PHE A 215 9.56 22.18 -0.83
N VAL A 216 10.46 21.47 -1.52
CA VAL A 216 11.83 21.95 -1.67
C VAL A 216 11.80 23.18 -2.59
N GLU A 217 12.41 24.29 -2.14
CA GLU A 217 12.62 25.49 -2.96
C GLU A 217 13.62 25.18 -4.08
N ASN A 218 13.13 24.60 -5.17
CA ASN A 218 13.77 24.66 -6.48
C ASN A 218 12.72 25.10 -7.50
N PRO A 219 12.93 26.19 -8.26
CA PRO A 219 11.95 26.73 -9.20
C PRO A 219 11.60 25.75 -10.35
N ILE A 220 12.39 24.69 -10.56
CA ILE A 220 12.17 23.68 -11.60
C ILE A 220 11.60 22.38 -11.03
N ASP A 221 11.92 22.05 -9.76
CA ASP A 221 11.50 20.82 -9.09
C ASP A 221 10.99 21.11 -7.68
N ARG A 222 9.67 21.34 -7.58
CA ARG A 222 8.93 21.38 -6.30
C ARG A 222 8.83 19.97 -5.69
N MET A 223 9.95 19.29 -5.52
CA MET A 223 10.00 17.91 -5.05
C MET A 223 9.94 17.88 -3.53
N ARG A 224 8.95 17.17 -2.98
CA ARG A 224 8.93 16.78 -1.57
C ARG A 224 9.84 15.57 -1.38
N LYS A 225 10.67 15.60 -0.33
CA LYS A 225 11.52 14.47 0.03
C LYS A 225 10.68 13.38 0.69
N PHE A 226 10.72 12.17 0.14
CA PHE A 226 10.10 11.00 0.77
C PHE A 226 11.10 10.30 1.71
N THR A 227 10.58 9.79 2.82
CA THR A 227 11.31 8.89 3.71
C THR A 227 10.33 7.87 4.26
N ILE A 228 10.72 6.59 4.27
CA ILE A 228 9.90 5.55 4.85
C ILE A 228 9.78 5.77 6.38
N PRO A 229 8.56 5.82 6.94
CA PRO A 229 8.35 5.90 8.37
C PRO A 229 9.05 4.78 9.15
N LYS A 230 9.76 5.14 10.21
CA LYS A 230 10.37 4.13 11.12
C LYS A 230 9.31 3.31 11.87
N ASP A 231 8.16 3.91 12.10
CA ASP A 231 7.00 3.33 12.77
C ASP A 231 5.96 2.81 11.77
N LEU A 232 6.36 2.45 10.54
CA LEU A 232 5.46 1.96 9.48
C LEU A 232 4.49 0.89 9.99
N LEU A 233 5.00 -0.09 10.73
CA LEU A 233 4.24 -1.23 11.24
C LEU A 233 3.27 -0.88 12.39
N SER A 234 3.33 0.35 12.92
CA SER A 234 2.47 0.77 14.03
C SER A 234 1.02 1.02 13.62
N ALA A 235 0.78 1.25 12.32
CA ALA A 235 -0.53 1.52 11.72
C ALA A 235 -0.48 1.20 10.23
N LEU A 236 -1.29 0.23 9.80
CA LEU A 236 -1.27 -0.31 8.44
C LEU A 236 -2.56 -0.04 7.64
N HIS A 237 -3.53 0.68 8.21
CA HIS A 237 -4.60 1.28 7.41
C HIS A 237 -4.16 2.65 6.94
N PHE A 238 -4.66 3.12 5.80
CA PHE A 238 -4.42 4.48 5.30
C PHE A 238 -5.73 5.10 4.83
N VAL A 239 -6.25 6.10 5.54
CA VAL A 239 -7.53 6.73 5.21
C VAL A 239 -7.36 8.24 5.26
N ASN A 240 -7.87 8.93 4.24
CA ASN A 240 -7.84 10.39 4.17
C ASN A 240 -6.44 11.00 4.41
N GLY A 241 -5.39 10.39 3.84
CA GLY A 241 -4.03 10.90 3.98
C GLY A 241 -3.30 10.52 5.27
N ALA A 242 -3.91 9.73 6.16
CA ALA A 242 -3.30 9.34 7.43
C ALA A 242 -3.21 7.83 7.55
N ARG A 243 -2.11 7.33 8.13
CA ARG A 243 -2.03 5.96 8.63
C ARG A 243 -2.85 5.86 9.91
N ILE A 244 -3.76 4.89 10.03
CA ILE A 244 -4.66 4.79 11.19
C ILE A 244 -4.65 3.39 11.83
N ASN A 245 -4.98 3.35 13.12
CA ASN A 245 -5.27 2.14 13.87
C ASN A 245 -6.75 2.05 14.19
N LEU A 246 -7.35 0.88 13.96
CA LEU A 246 -8.76 0.68 14.22
C LEU A 246 -9.02 0.26 15.68
N ALA A 247 -10.10 0.79 16.24
CA ALA A 247 -10.50 0.47 17.61
C ALA A 247 -11.12 -0.94 17.72
N ALA A 248 -11.84 -1.38 16.69
CA ALA A 248 -12.56 -2.65 16.63
C ALA A 248 -12.07 -3.52 15.47
N GLY A 249 -12.66 -4.70 15.32
CA GLY A 249 -12.33 -5.68 14.29
C GLY A 249 -11.55 -6.88 14.81
N LYS A 250 -11.59 -7.97 14.06
CA LYS A 250 -10.85 -9.20 14.36
C LYS A 250 -9.35 -8.94 14.17
N LEU A 251 -8.55 -9.34 15.14
CA LEU A 251 -7.10 -9.26 15.07
C LEU A 251 -6.56 -10.36 14.15
N PHE A 252 -5.61 -10.02 13.28
CA PHE A 252 -4.82 -10.97 12.52
C PHE A 252 -3.33 -10.61 12.60
N GLN A 253 -2.50 -11.62 12.42
CA GLN A 253 -1.04 -11.52 12.52
C GLN A 253 -0.43 -11.41 11.13
N ILE A 254 0.59 -10.57 11.02
CA ILE A 254 1.41 -10.41 9.82
C ILE A 254 2.74 -11.06 10.13
N ILE A 255 3.04 -12.16 9.43
CA ILE A 255 4.21 -13.00 9.69
C ILE A 255 5.22 -12.79 8.56
N GLU A 256 6.48 -12.57 8.90
CA GLU A 256 7.57 -12.51 7.92
C GLU A 256 7.86 -13.93 7.39
N PRO A 257 7.63 -14.22 6.10
CA PRO A 257 7.75 -15.59 5.58
C PRO A 257 9.19 -16.13 5.63
N ARG A 258 10.17 -15.22 5.57
CA ARG A 258 11.60 -15.50 5.61
C ARG A 258 12.06 -16.18 6.89
N ASN A 259 11.46 -15.88 8.05
CA ASN A 259 11.93 -16.37 9.36
C ASN A 259 10.81 -16.84 10.29
N GLY A 260 9.54 -16.68 9.90
CA GLY A 260 8.37 -17.04 10.71
C GLY A 260 8.07 -16.06 11.87
N ASN A 261 8.77 -14.94 11.95
CA ASN A 261 8.59 -13.97 13.02
C ASN A 261 7.33 -13.11 12.81
N LEU A 262 6.70 -12.71 13.92
CA LEU A 262 5.62 -11.72 13.90
C LEU A 262 6.18 -10.33 13.56
N LEU A 263 5.75 -9.75 12.44
CA LEU A 263 6.07 -8.37 12.05
C LEU A 263 5.16 -7.36 12.74
N ALA A 264 3.85 -7.61 12.69
CA ALA A 264 2.84 -6.72 13.24
C ALA A 264 1.54 -7.48 13.49
N GLU A 265 0.69 -6.88 14.32
CA GLU A 265 -0.70 -7.29 14.47
C GLU A 265 -1.58 -6.16 13.92
N CYS A 266 -2.62 -6.52 13.18
CA CYS A 266 -3.55 -5.57 12.59
C CYS A 266 -4.98 -6.04 12.81
N LYS A 267 -5.90 -5.10 13.04
CA LYS A 267 -7.33 -5.41 13.08
C LYS A 267 -7.94 -5.27 11.69
N SER A 268 -8.77 -6.23 11.31
CA SER A 268 -9.59 -6.18 10.10
C SER A 268 -10.58 -5.01 10.18
N ALA A 269 -10.65 -4.22 9.11
CA ALA A 269 -11.62 -3.14 9.00
C ALA A 269 -13.04 -3.68 8.98
N THR A 270 -13.89 -3.13 9.85
CA THR A 270 -15.29 -3.50 9.97
C THR A 270 -16.14 -2.80 8.90
N GLY A 271 -17.40 -3.21 8.74
CA GLY A 271 -18.34 -2.52 7.83
C GLY A 271 -18.45 -1.00 8.07
N PRO A 272 -18.51 -0.51 9.33
CA PRO A 272 -18.41 0.91 9.64
C PRO A 272 -17.13 1.59 9.14
N ASP A 273 -15.96 0.95 9.31
CA ASP A 273 -14.67 1.49 8.86
C ASP A 273 -14.61 1.59 7.33
N VAL A 274 -15.09 0.54 6.64
CA VAL A 274 -15.24 0.53 5.17
C VAL A 274 -16.18 1.64 4.73
N SER A 275 -17.32 1.81 5.41
CA SER A 275 -18.29 2.87 5.10
C SER A 275 -17.69 4.26 5.26
N LEU A 276 -16.85 4.48 6.27
CA LEU A 276 -16.11 5.73 6.46
C LEU A 276 -15.13 5.98 5.32
N ALA A 277 -14.26 5.02 5.01
CA ALA A 277 -13.27 5.18 3.93
C ALA A 277 -13.94 5.41 2.57
N VAL A 278 -15.07 4.75 2.30
CA VAL A 278 -15.82 4.96 1.06
C VAL A 278 -16.47 6.34 1.00
N ARG A 279 -16.97 6.88 2.13
CA ARG A 279 -17.47 8.27 2.18
C ARG A 279 -16.36 9.28 1.94
N VAL A 280 -15.19 9.08 2.56
CA VAL A 280 -13.99 9.88 2.32
C VAL A 280 -13.63 9.85 0.82
N ALA A 281 -13.55 8.64 0.25
CA ALA A 281 -13.23 8.45 -1.16
C ALA A 281 -14.26 9.14 -2.08
N SER A 282 -15.54 9.08 -1.75
CA SER A 282 -16.61 9.75 -2.49
C SER A 282 -16.47 11.27 -2.44
N GLY A 283 -16.18 11.83 -1.27
CA GLY A 283 -15.92 13.26 -1.11
C GLY A 283 -14.72 13.74 -1.93
N ALA A 284 -13.59 13.04 -1.81
CA ALA A 284 -12.36 13.38 -2.54
C ALA A 284 -12.51 13.22 -4.07
N GLN A 285 -13.29 12.24 -4.51
CA GLN A 285 -13.51 11.99 -5.93
C GLN A 285 -14.18 13.15 -6.67
N ASN A 286 -15.10 13.86 -6.01
CA ASN A 286 -15.83 14.99 -6.60
C ASN A 286 -14.91 16.13 -7.03
N GLU A 287 -13.83 16.37 -6.28
CA GLU A 287 -12.82 17.35 -6.65
C GLU A 287 -11.77 16.74 -7.58
N TRP A 288 -11.34 15.50 -7.32
CA TRP A 288 -10.33 14.83 -8.15
C TRP A 288 -10.71 14.69 -9.62
N ARG A 289 -12.00 14.43 -9.91
CA ARG A 289 -12.49 14.36 -11.28
C ARG A 289 -12.43 15.68 -12.05
N LYS A 290 -12.36 16.82 -11.34
CA LYS A 290 -12.27 18.17 -11.92
C LYS A 290 -10.83 18.59 -12.19
N THR A 291 -9.86 17.91 -11.57
CA THR A 291 -8.43 18.12 -11.82
C THR A 291 -8.10 17.93 -13.30
N SER A 292 -7.23 18.77 -13.86
CA SER A 292 -6.84 18.66 -15.26
C SER A 292 -6.05 17.37 -15.53
N TRP A 293 -6.03 16.91 -16.78
CA TRP A 293 -5.25 15.72 -17.14
C TRP A 293 -3.75 15.92 -16.90
N ILE A 294 -3.25 17.13 -17.15
CA ILE A 294 -1.84 17.50 -16.94
C ILE A 294 -1.48 17.39 -15.45
N ASP A 295 -2.33 17.88 -14.55
CA ASP A 295 -2.06 17.80 -13.11
C ASP A 295 -2.06 16.34 -12.62
N ARG A 296 -2.98 15.51 -13.14
CA ARG A 296 -2.98 14.06 -12.85
C ARG A 296 -1.72 13.37 -13.35
N GLN A 297 -1.30 13.69 -14.57
CA GLN A 297 -0.06 13.19 -15.18
C GLN A 297 1.17 13.54 -14.34
N GLN A 298 1.27 14.78 -13.85
CA GLN A 298 2.39 15.20 -13.00
C GLN A 298 2.49 14.36 -11.71
N ILE A 299 1.35 14.07 -11.06
CA ILE A 299 1.32 13.23 -9.85
C ILE A 299 1.75 11.79 -10.16
N LEU A 300 1.27 11.22 -11.27
CA LEU A 300 1.60 9.85 -11.69
C LEU A 300 3.09 9.73 -12.05
N ASN A 301 3.62 10.62 -12.88
CA ASN A 301 5.04 10.66 -13.24
C ASN A 301 5.93 10.84 -12.01
N ARG A 302 5.52 11.70 -11.08
CA ARG A 302 6.25 11.90 -9.83
C ARG A 302 6.24 10.67 -8.93
N THR A 303 5.14 9.92 -8.93
CA THR A 303 5.07 8.63 -8.20
C THR A 303 6.06 7.62 -8.81
N ALA A 304 6.17 7.57 -10.14
CA ALA A 304 7.17 6.73 -10.81
C ALA A 304 8.62 7.10 -10.43
N ILE A 305 8.94 8.39 -10.36
CA ILE A 305 10.26 8.87 -9.89
C ILE A 305 10.52 8.39 -8.46
N LEU A 306 9.59 8.61 -7.53
CA LEU A 306 9.76 8.23 -6.12
C LEU A 306 9.92 6.71 -5.94
N LEU A 307 9.22 5.89 -6.73
CA LEU A 307 9.40 4.43 -6.72
C LEU A 307 10.82 4.03 -7.12
N ARG A 308 11.38 4.67 -8.16
CA ARG A 308 12.75 4.42 -8.63
C ARG A 308 13.80 4.89 -7.61
N GLU A 309 13.60 6.06 -7.01
CA GLU A 309 14.51 6.63 -6.00
C GLU A 309 14.61 5.75 -4.74
N HIS A 310 13.51 5.09 -4.35
CA HIS A 310 13.43 4.27 -3.14
C HIS A 310 13.37 2.77 -3.41
N VAL A 311 13.80 2.33 -4.59
CA VAL A 311 13.70 0.92 -5.02
C VAL A 311 14.29 -0.03 -3.99
N ASN A 312 15.46 0.26 -3.43
CA ASN A 312 16.14 -0.63 -2.50
C ASN A 312 15.37 -0.80 -1.19
N GLU A 313 14.93 0.30 -0.58
CA GLU A 313 14.19 0.24 0.69
C GLU A 313 12.79 -0.39 0.51
N LEU A 314 12.10 -0.09 -0.60
CA LEU A 314 10.79 -0.67 -0.90
C LEU A 314 10.88 -2.17 -1.16
N SER A 315 11.86 -2.61 -1.96
CA SER A 315 12.10 -4.02 -2.22
C SER A 315 12.43 -4.80 -0.96
N GLY A 316 13.15 -4.21 -0.01
CA GLY A 316 13.40 -4.83 1.29
C GLY A 316 12.14 -5.07 2.12
N TRP A 317 11.16 -4.15 2.05
CA TRP A 317 9.85 -4.35 2.68
C TRP A 317 9.01 -5.38 1.95
N GLU A 318 8.98 -5.37 0.62
CA GLU A 318 8.27 -6.38 -0.19
C GLU A 318 8.79 -7.79 0.12
N VAL A 319 10.11 -7.97 0.26
CA VAL A 319 10.72 -9.26 0.65
C VAL A 319 10.23 -9.72 2.02
N ARG A 320 10.20 -8.83 3.02
CA ARG A 320 9.76 -9.16 4.38
C ARG A 320 8.28 -9.51 4.45
N ASP A 321 7.48 -8.88 3.60
CA ASP A 321 6.03 -9.05 3.57
C ASP A 321 5.61 -10.28 2.75
N ASN A 322 6.40 -10.69 1.74
CA ASN A 322 6.00 -11.72 0.77
C ASN A 322 6.92 -12.96 0.69
N GLY A 323 8.21 -12.83 1.03
CA GLY A 323 9.18 -13.94 1.01
C GLY A 323 9.96 -14.11 -0.30
N LYS A 324 9.59 -13.39 -1.36
CA LYS A 324 10.26 -13.40 -2.67
C LYS A 324 11.70 -12.86 -2.62
N PRO A 325 12.64 -13.37 -3.44
CA PRO A 325 14.00 -12.83 -3.56
C PRO A 325 14.05 -11.33 -3.89
N ILE A 326 15.03 -10.63 -3.30
CA ILE A 326 15.24 -9.19 -3.42
C ILE A 326 15.48 -8.74 -4.87
N SER A 327 16.07 -9.60 -5.71
CA SER A 327 16.27 -9.33 -7.13
C SER A 327 14.94 -9.21 -7.88
N GLU A 328 13.99 -10.10 -7.60
CA GLU A 328 12.65 -10.07 -8.19
C GLU A 328 11.84 -8.90 -7.62
N THR A 329 11.89 -8.62 -6.31
CA THR A 329 11.15 -7.48 -5.77
C THR A 329 11.69 -6.13 -6.25
N LYS A 330 12.99 -6.01 -6.58
CA LYS A 330 13.52 -4.82 -7.30
C LYS A 330 12.87 -4.67 -8.67
N ALA A 331 12.72 -5.76 -9.42
CA ALA A 331 12.02 -5.74 -10.70
C ALA A 331 10.53 -5.39 -10.53
N ASP A 332 9.85 -5.91 -9.51
CA ASP A 332 8.45 -5.58 -9.21
C ASP A 332 8.26 -4.07 -8.96
N ILE A 333 9.13 -3.45 -8.15
CA ILE A 333 9.05 -2.00 -7.88
C ILE A 333 9.31 -1.17 -9.13
N LEU A 334 10.29 -1.55 -9.96
CA LEU A 334 10.58 -0.85 -11.22
C LEU A 334 9.43 -0.98 -12.23
N SER A 335 8.84 -2.17 -12.34
CA SER A 335 7.63 -2.41 -13.14
C SER A 335 6.45 -1.56 -12.67
N CYS A 336 6.30 -1.35 -11.35
CA CYS A 336 5.32 -0.42 -10.82
C CYS A 336 5.59 1.03 -11.26
N ALA A 337 6.85 1.47 -11.25
CA ALA A 337 7.23 2.80 -11.73
C ALA A 337 6.86 2.98 -13.22
N ASP A 338 7.20 1.99 -14.06
CA ASP A 338 6.85 2.00 -15.48
C ASP A 338 5.33 2.02 -15.70
N THR A 339 4.58 1.33 -14.82
CA THR A 339 3.11 1.35 -14.87
C THR A 339 2.54 2.72 -14.56
N PHE A 340 3.05 3.42 -13.54
CA PHE A 340 2.64 4.79 -13.24
C PHE A 340 2.97 5.76 -14.38
N GLU A 341 4.17 5.63 -14.96
CA GLU A 341 4.59 6.46 -16.10
C GLU A 341 3.73 6.20 -17.35
N TYR A 342 3.42 4.93 -17.65
CA TYR A 342 2.49 4.58 -18.72
C TYR A 342 1.12 5.25 -18.51
N PHE A 343 0.51 5.06 -17.33
CA PHE A 343 -0.81 5.64 -17.04
C PHE A 343 -0.80 7.16 -16.88
N ALA A 344 0.37 7.80 -16.73
CA ALA A 344 0.50 9.24 -16.81
C ALA A 344 0.29 9.76 -18.25
N GLY A 345 0.64 8.96 -19.27
CA GLY A 345 0.56 9.32 -20.68
C GLY A 345 -0.71 8.86 -21.41
N VAL A 346 -1.62 8.13 -20.74
CA VAL A 346 -2.83 7.59 -21.40
C VAL A 346 -3.83 8.67 -21.79
N ARG A 347 -4.48 8.47 -22.95
CA ARG A 347 -5.47 9.38 -23.50
C ARG A 347 -6.88 8.99 -23.05
N LEU A 348 -7.65 9.96 -22.54
CA LEU A 348 -9.07 9.80 -22.20
C LEU A 348 -9.98 10.46 -23.24
N SER A 349 -9.89 10.03 -24.50
CA SER A 349 -10.70 10.59 -25.59
C SER A 349 -12.06 9.92 -25.75
N GLY A 350 -13.03 10.70 -26.21
CA GLY A 350 -14.19 10.17 -26.93
C GLY A 350 -14.05 10.37 -28.43
N GLU A 351 -15.13 10.12 -29.14
CA GLU A 351 -15.24 10.12 -30.59
C GLU A 351 -16.31 11.12 -31.03
N HIS A 352 -16.17 11.69 -32.23
CA HIS A 352 -17.15 12.55 -32.87
C HIS A 352 -17.83 11.78 -34.00
N PHE A 353 -19.16 11.90 -34.09
CA PHE A 353 -19.98 11.19 -35.05
C PHE A 353 -20.81 12.21 -35.84
N PRO A 354 -20.63 12.29 -37.18
CA PRO A 354 -21.59 12.98 -38.02
C PRO A 354 -22.91 12.20 -37.95
N TYR A 355 -24.00 12.86 -37.54
CA TYR A 355 -25.30 12.21 -37.38
C TYR A 355 -26.23 12.57 -38.53
N ASP A 356 -26.44 13.87 -38.75
CA ASP A 356 -27.23 14.41 -39.85
C ASP A 356 -26.74 15.84 -40.12
N GLU A 357 -25.70 15.94 -40.94
CA GLU A 357 -25.03 17.21 -41.23
C GLU A 357 -25.93 18.21 -41.97
N HIS A 358 -26.92 17.72 -42.72
CA HIS A 358 -27.88 18.57 -43.42
C HIS A 358 -28.77 19.36 -42.47
N ASN A 359 -29.03 18.81 -41.27
CA ASN A 359 -29.84 19.44 -40.24
C ASN A 359 -28.99 19.92 -39.04
N GLU A 360 -27.68 20.10 -39.23
CA GLU A 360 -26.74 20.55 -38.21
C GLU A 360 -26.77 19.70 -36.92
N ARG A 361 -26.88 18.37 -37.09
CA ARG A 361 -26.90 17.42 -35.98
C ARG A 361 -25.64 16.56 -35.96
N PHE A 362 -25.05 16.46 -34.79
CA PHE A 362 -23.90 15.59 -34.55
C PHE A 362 -24.01 14.94 -33.18
N ALA A 363 -23.21 13.90 -32.97
CA ALA A 363 -23.05 13.30 -31.66
C ALA A 363 -21.57 13.22 -31.30
N TYR A 364 -21.27 13.25 -30.01
CA TYR A 364 -19.92 12.96 -29.53
C TYR A 364 -19.97 12.14 -28.25
N THR A 365 -18.90 11.40 -27.99
CA THR A 365 -18.74 10.65 -26.75
C THR A 365 -17.73 11.30 -25.81
N ARG A 366 -17.85 10.98 -24.52
CA ARG A 366 -16.88 11.32 -23.48
C ARG A 366 -16.61 10.08 -22.63
N ARG A 367 -15.36 9.92 -22.18
CA ARG A 367 -14.98 8.95 -21.15
C ARG A 367 -15.09 9.62 -19.79
N GLU A 368 -15.98 9.12 -18.94
CA GLU A 368 -16.16 9.62 -17.58
C GLU A 368 -15.70 8.57 -16.55
N PRO A 369 -15.13 8.96 -15.40
CA PRO A 369 -14.86 8.01 -14.33
C PRO A 369 -16.15 7.36 -13.83
N TYR A 370 -16.02 6.17 -13.24
CA TYR A 370 -17.11 5.51 -12.51
C TYR A 370 -17.46 6.24 -11.22
N GLY A 371 -16.46 6.81 -10.52
CA GLY A 371 -16.63 7.40 -9.20
C GLY A 371 -15.68 6.74 -8.20
N VAL A 372 -16.23 6.15 -7.13
CA VAL A 372 -15.45 5.37 -6.17
C VAL A 372 -15.31 3.93 -6.65
N VAL A 373 -14.08 3.44 -6.72
CA VAL A 373 -13.75 2.05 -7.04
C VAL A 373 -13.36 1.29 -5.76
N GLY A 374 -13.95 0.11 -5.57
CA GLY A 374 -13.44 -0.87 -4.61
C GLY A 374 -12.42 -1.78 -5.29
N ALA A 375 -11.26 -1.97 -4.69
CA ALA A 375 -10.23 -2.83 -5.26
C ALA A 375 -9.68 -3.80 -4.23
N ILE A 376 -9.47 -5.05 -4.62
CA ILE A 376 -9.01 -6.11 -3.72
C ILE A 376 -7.84 -6.84 -4.40
N GLY A 377 -6.71 -6.91 -3.71
CA GLY A 377 -5.47 -7.48 -4.24
C GLY A 377 -5.09 -8.84 -3.67
N ALA A 378 -4.20 -9.52 -4.39
CA ALA A 378 -3.63 -10.80 -4.00
C ALA A 378 -2.30 -10.62 -3.25
N TRP A 379 -1.85 -11.67 -2.58
CA TRP A 379 -0.66 -11.62 -1.73
C TRP A 379 0.67 -11.84 -2.46
N ASN A 380 0.65 -12.37 -3.68
CA ASN A 380 1.84 -12.88 -4.37
C ASN A 380 2.67 -11.80 -5.09
N TYR A 381 2.02 -10.73 -5.55
CA TYR A 381 2.68 -9.49 -6.00
C TYR A 381 1.96 -8.28 -5.36
N PRO A 382 2.13 -8.05 -4.04
CA PRO A 382 1.36 -7.07 -3.27
C PRO A 382 1.39 -5.67 -3.87
N ILE A 383 2.58 -5.13 -4.14
CA ILE A 383 2.70 -3.76 -4.66
C ILE A 383 2.29 -3.65 -6.13
N GLN A 384 2.56 -4.68 -6.94
CA GLN A 384 2.18 -4.70 -8.35
C GLN A 384 0.67 -4.74 -8.52
N THR A 385 -0.02 -5.64 -7.80
CA THR A 385 -1.48 -5.74 -7.84
C THR A 385 -2.17 -4.47 -7.33
N ALA A 386 -1.58 -3.79 -6.33
CA ALA A 386 -2.04 -2.48 -5.91
C ALA A 386 -1.86 -1.44 -7.03
N THR A 387 -0.68 -1.41 -7.66
CA THR A 387 -0.33 -0.46 -8.72
C THR A 387 -1.22 -0.62 -9.95
N TRP A 388 -1.44 -1.85 -10.42
CA TRP A 388 -2.29 -2.15 -11.58
C TRP A 388 -3.73 -1.69 -11.40
N LYS A 389 -4.19 -1.54 -10.16
CA LYS A 389 -5.54 -1.05 -9.86
C LYS A 389 -5.56 0.45 -9.59
N ILE A 390 -4.61 0.94 -8.79
CA ILE A 390 -4.57 2.35 -8.36
C ILE A 390 -4.19 3.28 -9.51
N ALA A 391 -3.15 2.95 -10.28
CA ALA A 391 -2.65 3.83 -11.34
C ALA A 391 -3.72 4.15 -12.41
N PRO A 392 -4.40 3.17 -13.05
CA PRO A 392 -5.46 3.48 -14.01
C PRO A 392 -6.68 4.14 -13.36
N ALA A 393 -7.05 3.76 -12.13
CA ALA A 393 -8.20 4.35 -11.44
C ALA A 393 -8.02 5.87 -11.27
N ILE A 394 -6.88 6.30 -10.71
CA ILE A 394 -6.63 7.71 -10.45
C ILE A 394 -6.34 8.47 -11.74
N ALA A 395 -5.68 7.86 -12.74
CA ALA A 395 -5.49 8.46 -14.07
C ALA A 395 -6.83 8.82 -14.73
N CYS A 396 -7.82 7.94 -14.60
CA CYS A 396 -9.18 8.12 -15.12
C CYS A 396 -10.04 9.09 -14.30
N GLY A 397 -9.56 9.59 -13.16
CA GLY A 397 -10.32 10.51 -12.29
C GLY A 397 -11.25 9.82 -11.27
N ASN A 398 -11.02 8.53 -10.99
CA ASN A 398 -11.70 7.81 -9.90
C ASN A 398 -10.97 8.02 -8.57
N SER A 399 -11.69 7.85 -7.46
CA SER A 399 -11.07 7.53 -6.18
C SER A 399 -11.14 6.01 -5.94
N ILE A 400 -10.30 5.51 -5.05
CA ILE A 400 -10.17 4.08 -4.81
C ILE A 400 -10.04 3.76 -3.32
N VAL A 401 -10.73 2.70 -2.90
CA VAL A 401 -10.54 2.04 -1.61
C VAL A 401 -9.98 0.65 -1.90
N TYR A 402 -8.72 0.43 -1.55
CA TYR A 402 -7.98 -0.79 -1.81
C TYR A 402 -7.87 -1.65 -0.54
N LYS A 403 -8.17 -2.94 -0.67
CA LYS A 403 -8.01 -3.95 0.37
C LYS A 403 -6.95 -4.97 -0.07
N PRO A 404 -5.71 -4.92 0.45
CA PRO A 404 -4.71 -5.95 0.14
C PRO A 404 -5.08 -7.28 0.79
N SER A 405 -4.27 -8.30 0.52
CA SER A 405 -4.31 -9.54 1.29
C SER A 405 -3.79 -9.31 2.72
N PRO A 406 -4.40 -9.94 3.75
CA PRO A 406 -3.86 -9.88 5.12
C PRO A 406 -2.50 -10.58 5.27
N LEU A 407 -2.10 -11.41 4.31
CA LEU A 407 -0.78 -12.08 4.30
C LEU A 407 0.37 -11.15 3.92
N SER A 408 0.11 -10.07 3.18
CA SER A 408 1.13 -9.13 2.73
C SER A 408 0.56 -7.71 2.56
N PRO A 409 0.24 -7.04 3.69
CA PRO A 409 -0.48 -5.77 3.69
C PRO A 409 0.40 -4.52 3.54
N ILE A 410 1.71 -4.61 3.76
CA ILE A 410 2.59 -3.47 4.08
C ILE A 410 2.78 -2.55 2.86
N SER A 411 3.09 -3.12 1.70
CA SER A 411 3.55 -2.33 0.55
C SER A 411 2.47 -1.45 -0.07
N SER A 412 1.20 -1.81 0.10
CA SER A 412 0.07 -0.96 -0.30
C SER A 412 0.03 0.36 0.48
N VAL A 413 0.45 0.35 1.76
CA VAL A 413 0.55 1.54 2.61
C VAL A 413 1.74 2.40 2.18
N LEU A 414 2.87 1.78 1.87
CA LEU A 414 4.04 2.48 1.32
C LEU A 414 3.69 3.18 0.01
N LEU A 415 2.95 2.51 -0.89
CA LEU A 415 2.47 3.09 -2.13
C LEU A 415 1.54 4.29 -1.89
N ALA A 416 0.63 4.20 -0.92
CA ALA A 416 -0.24 5.32 -0.55
C ALA A 416 0.54 6.54 -0.02
N LEU A 417 1.58 6.31 0.77
CA LEU A 417 2.46 7.38 1.26
C LEU A 417 3.28 8.01 0.11
N LEU A 418 3.75 7.23 -0.85
CA LEU A 418 4.43 7.72 -2.06
C LEU A 418 3.51 8.60 -2.91
N LEU A 419 2.27 8.15 -3.14
CA LEU A 419 1.25 8.91 -3.87
C LEU A 419 0.91 10.23 -3.16
N GLN A 420 0.74 10.20 -1.84
CA GLN A 420 0.55 11.41 -1.05
C GLN A 420 1.75 12.36 -1.16
N CYS A 421 2.97 11.82 -1.08
CA CYS A 421 4.19 12.59 -1.28
C CYS A 421 4.26 13.21 -2.68
N ALA A 422 3.83 12.47 -3.71
CA ALA A 422 3.74 12.94 -5.09
C ALA A 422 2.72 14.07 -5.29
N GLY A 423 1.81 14.27 -4.33
CA GLY A 423 0.82 15.35 -4.35
C GLY A 423 -0.61 14.88 -4.63
N LEU A 424 -0.86 13.56 -4.59
CA LEU A 424 -2.23 13.05 -4.68
C LEU A 424 -3.08 13.61 -3.53
N PRO A 425 -4.29 14.15 -3.80
CA PRO A 425 -5.15 14.67 -2.74
C PRO A 425 -5.56 13.58 -1.73
N ASP A 426 -5.61 13.96 -0.46
CA ASP A 426 -6.04 13.10 0.63
C ASP A 426 -7.44 12.52 0.33
N GLY A 427 -7.61 11.23 0.58
CA GLY A 427 -8.86 10.51 0.35
C GLY A 427 -9.08 9.99 -1.07
N VAL A 428 -8.27 10.38 -2.07
CA VAL A 428 -8.36 9.78 -3.42
C VAL A 428 -7.95 8.32 -3.40
N VAL A 429 -6.93 7.96 -2.61
CA VAL A 429 -6.52 6.58 -2.34
C VAL A 429 -6.66 6.31 -0.85
N ASN A 430 -7.36 5.22 -0.52
CA ASN A 430 -7.50 4.72 0.85
C ASN A 430 -7.17 3.22 0.86
N ILE A 431 -6.46 2.77 1.88
CA ILE A 431 -6.06 1.39 2.09
C ILE A 431 -6.73 0.88 3.38
N LEU A 432 -7.51 -0.18 3.28
CA LEU A 432 -8.11 -0.84 4.45
C LEU A 432 -7.64 -2.29 4.53
N GLN A 433 -7.07 -2.64 5.66
CA GLN A 433 -6.64 -4.01 5.93
C GLN A 433 -7.82 -4.87 6.40
N GLY A 434 -7.83 -6.15 6.05
CA GLY A 434 -8.76 -7.09 6.65
C GLY A 434 -9.05 -8.33 5.82
N GLU A 435 -9.82 -9.22 6.42
CA GLU A 435 -10.19 -10.52 5.87
C GLU A 435 -11.44 -10.44 4.96
N ALA A 436 -12.17 -11.54 4.82
CA ALA A 436 -13.28 -11.67 3.88
C ALA A 436 -14.42 -10.68 4.17
N GLU A 437 -14.73 -10.44 5.44
CA GLU A 437 -15.83 -9.54 5.85
C GLU A 437 -15.59 -8.11 5.40
N THR A 438 -14.34 -7.64 5.46
CA THR A 438 -13.93 -6.34 4.93
C THR A 438 -14.13 -6.27 3.41
N GLY A 439 -13.79 -7.35 2.70
CA GLY A 439 -13.99 -7.47 1.25
C GLY A 439 -15.48 -7.47 0.87
N THR A 440 -16.31 -8.19 1.61
CA THR A 440 -17.76 -8.22 1.42
C THR A 440 -18.38 -6.83 1.65
N ALA A 441 -18.03 -6.17 2.76
CA ALA A 441 -18.51 -4.82 3.05
C ALA A 441 -18.12 -3.82 1.94
N LEU A 442 -16.93 -3.97 1.35
CA LEU A 442 -16.49 -3.16 0.21
C LEU A 442 -17.36 -3.42 -1.02
N CYS A 443 -17.60 -4.69 -1.36
CA CYS A 443 -18.40 -5.08 -2.52
C CYS A 443 -19.88 -4.66 -2.38
N GLU A 444 -20.42 -4.69 -1.16
CA GLU A 444 -21.82 -4.39 -0.88
C GLU A 444 -22.09 -2.88 -0.77
N SER A 445 -21.08 -2.06 -0.50
CA SER A 445 -21.25 -0.61 -0.31
C SER A 445 -21.99 0.05 -1.47
N PRO A 446 -23.03 0.88 -1.22
CA PRO A 446 -23.82 1.50 -2.27
C PRO A 446 -23.09 2.62 -3.01
N LEU A 447 -22.04 3.19 -2.41
CA LEU A 447 -21.26 4.29 -2.96
C LEU A 447 -20.13 3.81 -3.89
N ILE A 448 -19.78 2.52 -3.84
CA ILE A 448 -18.84 1.93 -4.79
C ILE A 448 -19.56 1.66 -6.11
N ARG A 449 -18.94 2.11 -7.21
CA ARG A 449 -19.53 2.04 -8.55
C ARG A 449 -18.89 0.98 -9.45
N LYS A 450 -17.72 0.46 -9.06
CA LYS A 450 -16.98 -0.60 -9.75
C LYS A 450 -16.15 -1.37 -8.73
N VAL A 451 -15.97 -2.67 -8.96
CA VAL A 451 -15.00 -3.49 -8.22
C VAL A 451 -13.92 -4.06 -9.14
N SER A 452 -12.66 -4.11 -8.68
CA SER A 452 -11.58 -4.88 -9.31
C SER A 452 -11.00 -5.86 -8.29
N PHE A 453 -10.88 -7.14 -8.66
CA PHE A 453 -10.38 -8.20 -7.80
C PHE A 453 -9.32 -9.04 -8.50
N THR A 454 -8.27 -9.38 -7.75
CA THR A 454 -7.30 -10.40 -8.14
C THR A 454 -7.21 -11.46 -7.05
N GLY A 455 -7.35 -12.75 -7.40
CA GLY A 455 -7.27 -13.84 -6.44
C GLY A 455 -7.86 -15.17 -6.94
N SER A 456 -8.45 -15.95 -6.05
CA SER A 456 -8.98 -17.29 -6.40
C SER A 456 -10.33 -17.22 -7.12
N VAL A 457 -10.65 -18.26 -7.89
CA VAL A 457 -11.92 -18.35 -8.64
C VAL A 457 -13.13 -18.28 -7.71
N GLU A 458 -13.10 -19.00 -6.60
CA GLU A 458 -14.23 -19.08 -5.67
C GLU A 458 -14.53 -17.72 -5.00
N THR A 459 -13.48 -17.00 -4.60
CA THR A 459 -13.63 -15.63 -4.09
C THR A 459 -14.11 -14.68 -5.20
N GLY A 460 -13.62 -14.83 -6.44
CA GLY A 460 -14.10 -14.05 -7.59
C GLY A 460 -15.60 -14.20 -7.86
N LYS A 461 -16.10 -15.45 -7.82
CA LYS A 461 -17.55 -15.75 -7.93
C LYS A 461 -18.36 -15.09 -6.82
N SER A 462 -17.86 -15.16 -5.59
CA SER A 462 -18.49 -14.54 -4.42
C SER A 462 -18.56 -13.01 -4.55
N ILE A 463 -17.49 -12.38 -5.01
CA ILE A 463 -17.43 -10.93 -5.27
C ILE A 463 -18.41 -10.51 -6.37
N ALA A 464 -18.44 -11.25 -7.49
CA ALA A 464 -19.36 -10.97 -8.58
C ALA A 464 -20.82 -11.05 -8.11
N LYS A 465 -21.16 -12.06 -7.30
CA LYS A 465 -22.50 -12.22 -6.70
C LYS A 465 -22.85 -11.04 -5.77
N ALA A 466 -21.93 -10.62 -4.89
CA ALA A 466 -22.16 -9.48 -3.99
C ALA A 466 -22.35 -8.17 -4.77
N CYS A 467 -21.57 -7.95 -5.82
CA CYS A 467 -21.65 -6.78 -6.68
C CYS A 467 -22.98 -6.70 -7.46
N ALA A 468 -23.46 -7.84 -7.96
CA ALA A 468 -24.73 -7.94 -8.67
C ALA A 468 -25.93 -7.79 -7.72
N GLY A 469 -25.86 -8.35 -6.51
CA GLY A 469 -26.97 -8.38 -5.57
C GLY A 469 -27.37 -7.01 -5.00
N GLN A 470 -26.41 -6.08 -4.87
CA GLN A 470 -26.67 -4.74 -4.30
C GLN A 470 -26.91 -3.67 -5.37
N ASN A 471 -25.96 -3.47 -6.30
CA ASN A 471 -25.94 -2.29 -7.19
C ASN A 471 -25.32 -2.61 -8.57
N LEU A 472 -25.71 -3.68 -9.26
CA LEU A 472 -25.22 -4.10 -10.61
C LEU A 472 -23.86 -3.49 -11.01
N LYS A 473 -22.84 -3.73 -10.18
CA LYS A 473 -21.55 -3.04 -10.30
C LYS A 473 -20.71 -3.77 -11.34
N PRO A 474 -20.10 -3.08 -12.33
CA PRO A 474 -19.11 -3.70 -13.18
C PRO A 474 -17.95 -4.23 -12.35
N VAL A 475 -17.50 -5.44 -12.68
CA VAL A 475 -16.40 -6.12 -12.00
C VAL A 475 -15.27 -6.40 -13.00
N THR A 476 -14.03 -6.25 -12.57
CA THR A 476 -12.86 -6.79 -13.28
C THR A 476 -12.30 -7.91 -12.41
N LEU A 477 -12.17 -9.12 -12.97
CA LEU A 477 -11.72 -10.31 -12.27
C LEU A 477 -10.47 -10.86 -12.94
N GLU A 478 -9.36 -10.88 -12.21
CA GLU A 478 -8.12 -11.58 -12.58
C GLU A 478 -7.92 -12.78 -11.66
N LEU A 479 -8.19 -13.98 -12.17
CA LEU A 479 -8.26 -15.19 -11.36
C LEU A 479 -7.15 -16.18 -11.75
N GLY A 480 -6.99 -17.22 -10.94
CA GLY A 480 -5.96 -18.25 -11.13
C GLY A 480 -5.99 -18.96 -12.50
N GLY A 481 -4.98 -19.80 -12.73
CA GLY A 481 -4.78 -20.48 -14.01
C GLY A 481 -4.26 -21.91 -13.88
N LYS A 482 -4.37 -22.65 -14.98
CA LYS A 482 -3.69 -23.94 -15.19
C LYS A 482 -3.02 -23.98 -16.56
N SER A 483 -2.16 -22.99 -16.77
CA SER A 483 -1.51 -22.71 -18.04
C SER A 483 -0.62 -23.87 -18.50
N ALA A 484 -0.43 -23.97 -19.82
CA ALA A 484 0.46 -24.93 -20.45
C ALA A 484 1.55 -24.23 -21.26
N CYS A 485 2.73 -24.82 -21.29
CA CYS A 485 3.86 -24.39 -22.12
C CYS A 485 4.27 -25.53 -23.05
N ILE A 486 4.12 -25.33 -24.36
CA ILE A 486 4.38 -26.32 -25.40
C ILE A 486 5.82 -26.15 -25.92
N ILE A 487 6.59 -27.22 -25.89
CA ILE A 487 7.95 -27.30 -26.40
C ILE A 487 7.94 -28.24 -27.61
N LEU A 488 7.98 -27.65 -28.82
CA LEU A 488 7.95 -28.39 -30.09
C LEU A 488 9.32 -29.01 -30.40
N GLU A 489 9.32 -29.95 -31.34
CA GLU A 489 10.49 -30.74 -31.75
C GLU A 489 11.69 -29.93 -32.25
N ASP A 490 11.46 -28.70 -32.72
CA ASP A 490 12.46 -27.79 -33.25
C ASP A 490 12.84 -26.67 -32.27
N ALA A 491 12.34 -26.72 -31.03
CA ALA A 491 12.62 -25.73 -30.01
C ALA A 491 14.13 -25.63 -29.72
N ILE A 492 14.60 -24.41 -29.45
CA ILE A 492 15.97 -24.21 -28.96
C ILE A 492 16.01 -24.72 -27.51
N MET A 493 16.63 -25.88 -27.29
CA MET A 493 16.66 -26.58 -25.99
C MET A 493 16.97 -25.64 -24.81
N GLU A 494 18.04 -24.86 -24.93
CA GLU A 494 18.47 -23.90 -23.91
C GLU A 494 17.39 -22.86 -23.56
N VAL A 495 16.73 -22.31 -24.57
CA VAL A 495 15.69 -21.29 -24.41
C VAL A 495 14.42 -21.93 -23.82
N ALA A 496 14.07 -23.14 -24.27
CA ALA A 496 12.91 -23.87 -23.76
C ALA A 496 13.07 -24.27 -22.29
N VAL A 497 14.27 -24.71 -21.88
CA VAL A 497 14.56 -25.01 -20.47
C VAL A 497 14.47 -23.75 -19.61
N HIS A 498 15.07 -22.64 -20.04
CA HIS A 498 14.93 -21.36 -19.31
C HIS A 498 13.47 -20.93 -19.19
N GLY A 499 12.72 -20.99 -20.29
CA GLY A 499 11.29 -20.67 -20.31
C GLY A 499 10.49 -21.53 -19.33
N ALA A 500 10.72 -22.85 -19.32
CA ALA A 500 10.06 -23.77 -18.41
C ALA A 500 10.37 -23.46 -16.94
N MET A 501 11.63 -23.15 -16.62
CA MET A 501 12.03 -22.75 -15.26
C MET A 501 11.37 -21.43 -14.84
N LEU A 502 11.36 -20.41 -15.71
CA LEU A 502 10.66 -19.13 -15.45
C LEU A 502 9.16 -19.33 -15.25
N ALA A 503 8.56 -20.24 -16.02
CA ALA A 503 7.14 -20.57 -15.94
C ALA A 503 6.72 -21.34 -14.69
N ASN A 504 7.66 -21.84 -13.88
CA ASN A 504 7.37 -22.71 -12.74
C ASN A 504 8.02 -22.29 -11.42
N PHE A 505 9.20 -21.68 -11.45
CA PHE A 505 10.00 -21.43 -10.25
C PHE A 505 10.17 -19.94 -9.93
N LEU A 506 9.90 -19.04 -10.87
CA LEU A 506 9.84 -17.60 -10.63
C LEU A 506 8.87 -17.32 -9.47
N SER A 507 9.27 -16.47 -8.51
CA SER A 507 8.47 -16.15 -7.33
C SER A 507 7.97 -17.38 -6.56
N GLN A 508 8.80 -18.44 -6.50
CA GLN A 508 8.51 -19.71 -5.81
C GLN A 508 7.27 -20.40 -6.38
N GLY A 509 7.01 -20.20 -7.67
CA GLY A 509 5.85 -20.76 -8.35
C GLY A 509 4.51 -20.11 -7.98
N GLN A 510 4.52 -19.02 -7.21
CA GLN A 510 3.33 -18.30 -6.73
C GLN A 510 2.89 -17.22 -7.75
N VAL A 511 2.70 -17.61 -9.01
CA VAL A 511 2.32 -16.71 -10.10
C VAL A 511 1.11 -17.26 -10.82
N CYS A 512 0.08 -16.44 -11.05
CA CYS A 512 -1.17 -16.87 -11.70
C CYS A 512 -0.95 -17.35 -13.13
N SER A 513 -0.01 -16.74 -13.87
CA SER A 513 0.32 -17.12 -15.24
C SER A 513 1.21 -18.35 -15.37
N ASN A 514 1.67 -18.97 -14.27
CA ASN A 514 2.59 -20.10 -14.34
C ASN A 514 2.08 -21.27 -15.17
N ALA A 515 2.90 -21.75 -16.10
CA ALA A 515 2.63 -22.97 -16.86
C ALA A 515 3.13 -24.19 -16.10
N SER A 516 2.32 -24.63 -15.13
CA SER A 516 2.60 -25.88 -14.41
C SER A 516 2.59 -27.12 -15.31
N LYS A 517 1.89 -27.10 -16.47
CA LYS A 517 1.95 -28.15 -17.49
C LYS A 517 3.03 -27.80 -18.53
N ILE A 518 4.19 -28.44 -18.46
CA ILE A 518 5.22 -28.37 -19.50
C ILE A 518 5.02 -29.54 -20.47
N LEU A 519 4.47 -29.23 -21.64
CA LEU A 519 4.18 -30.19 -22.70
C LEU A 519 5.42 -30.30 -23.59
N VAL A 520 6.07 -31.47 -23.62
CA VAL A 520 7.34 -31.66 -24.34
C VAL A 520 7.17 -32.66 -25.47
N HIS A 521 7.58 -32.29 -26.68
CA HIS A 521 7.54 -33.22 -27.80
C HIS A 521 8.42 -34.45 -27.50
N ARG A 522 7.91 -35.65 -27.81
CA ARG A 522 8.55 -36.95 -27.48
C ARG A 522 10.03 -37.02 -27.86
N SER A 523 10.41 -36.44 -29.00
CA SER A 523 11.80 -36.45 -29.49
C SER A 523 12.78 -35.69 -28.59
N LEU A 524 12.31 -34.72 -27.80
CA LEU A 524 13.14 -33.90 -26.90
C LEU A 524 13.07 -34.35 -25.44
N LEU A 525 12.14 -35.25 -25.09
CA LEU A 525 11.78 -35.56 -23.71
C LEU A 525 12.99 -35.91 -22.83
N ASN A 526 13.83 -36.85 -23.27
CA ASN A 526 14.94 -37.34 -22.46
C ASN A 526 15.99 -36.25 -22.22
N GLU A 527 16.37 -35.51 -23.26
CA GLU A 527 17.37 -34.45 -23.18
C GLU A 527 16.85 -33.27 -22.35
N PHE A 528 15.63 -32.82 -22.63
CA PHE A 528 14.97 -31.75 -21.88
C PHE A 528 14.88 -32.08 -20.39
N THR A 529 14.36 -33.28 -20.05
CA THR A 529 14.15 -33.73 -18.68
C THR A 529 15.47 -33.76 -17.90
N LYS A 530 16.54 -34.24 -18.52
CA LYS A 530 17.87 -34.24 -17.90
C LYS A 530 18.35 -32.81 -17.60
N ILE A 531 18.35 -31.93 -18.61
CA ILE A 531 18.90 -30.57 -18.46
C ILE A 531 18.09 -29.75 -17.45
N VAL A 532 16.75 -29.82 -17.49
CA VAL A 532 15.90 -29.06 -16.56
C VAL A 532 16.04 -29.57 -15.13
N THR A 533 16.20 -30.88 -14.92
CA THR A 533 16.46 -31.47 -13.60
C THR A 533 17.79 -30.98 -13.05
N ASP A 534 18.88 -31.11 -13.83
CA ASP A 534 20.21 -30.67 -13.43
C ASP A 534 20.22 -29.17 -13.06
N ARG A 535 19.53 -28.31 -13.82
CA ARG A 535 19.45 -26.87 -13.49
C ARG A 535 18.62 -26.56 -12.25
N THR A 536 17.56 -27.32 -12.05
CA THR A 536 16.66 -27.14 -10.90
C THR A 536 17.38 -27.48 -9.60
N GLU A 537 18.19 -28.54 -9.60
CA GLU A 537 19.02 -28.95 -8.46
C GLU A 537 20.11 -27.92 -8.11
N ASN A 538 20.51 -27.09 -9.07
CA ASN A 538 21.48 -26.01 -8.87
C ASN A 538 20.85 -24.67 -8.42
N LEU A 539 19.52 -24.61 -8.23
CA LEU A 539 18.87 -23.41 -7.71
C LEU A 539 19.23 -23.16 -6.25
N ARG A 540 19.60 -21.92 -5.92
CA ARG A 540 19.98 -21.52 -4.57
C ARG A 540 18.73 -21.11 -3.79
N ILE A 541 18.31 -22.00 -2.90
CA ILE A 541 17.24 -21.73 -1.93
C ILE A 541 17.88 -21.08 -0.71
N GLY A 542 17.35 -19.97 -0.23
CA GLY A 542 18.00 -19.25 0.87
C GLY A 542 17.30 -17.99 1.31
N ASP A 543 18.01 -17.20 2.11
CA ASP A 543 17.55 -15.90 2.57
C ASP A 543 17.15 -15.01 1.38
N PRO A 544 15.88 -14.61 1.23
CA PRO A 544 15.44 -13.79 0.11
C PRO A 544 16.04 -12.37 0.11
N LEU A 545 16.62 -11.89 1.21
CA LEU A 545 17.38 -10.62 1.24
C LEU A 545 18.80 -10.75 0.69
N ASN A 546 19.28 -11.97 0.42
CA ASN A 546 20.57 -12.21 -0.21
C ASN A 546 20.43 -12.16 -1.74
N ASP A 547 21.17 -11.27 -2.41
CA ASP A 547 21.13 -11.11 -3.87
C ASP A 547 21.54 -12.39 -4.65
N LYS A 548 22.13 -13.40 -3.99
CA LYS A 548 22.48 -14.70 -4.60
C LYS A 548 21.37 -15.74 -4.53
N THR A 549 20.27 -15.45 -3.84
CA THR A 549 19.15 -16.39 -3.69
C THR A 549 18.32 -16.41 -4.96
N HIS A 550 18.01 -17.61 -5.47
CA HIS A 550 17.12 -17.82 -6.61
C HIS A 550 15.69 -18.14 -6.17
N VAL A 551 15.53 -18.82 -5.01
CA VAL A 551 14.23 -19.27 -4.50
C VAL A 551 14.09 -18.85 -3.04
N GLY A 552 13.11 -17.98 -2.78
CA GLY A 552 12.80 -17.47 -1.44
C GLY A 552 11.85 -18.35 -0.64
N ALA A 553 11.13 -17.74 0.29
CA ALA A 553 10.13 -18.41 1.13
C ALA A 553 8.72 -18.31 0.51
N CYS A 554 7.92 -19.37 0.64
CA CYS A 554 6.49 -19.32 0.38
C CYS A 554 5.80 -18.34 1.34
N ILE A 555 4.69 -17.73 0.91
CA ILE A 555 4.02 -16.66 1.68
C ILE A 555 3.61 -17.06 3.11
N SER A 556 3.28 -18.32 3.34
CA SER A 556 2.82 -18.82 4.64
C SER A 556 3.09 -20.30 4.80
N LEU A 557 3.17 -20.77 6.05
CA LEU A 557 3.26 -22.20 6.35
C LEU A 557 2.04 -22.97 5.83
N GLU A 558 0.85 -22.40 5.92
CA GLU A 558 -0.38 -23.00 5.39
C GLU A 558 -0.29 -23.21 3.88
N HIS A 559 0.18 -22.21 3.14
CA HIS A 559 0.33 -22.31 1.70
C HIS A 559 1.40 -23.32 1.31
N LEU A 560 2.53 -23.34 2.01
CA LEU A 560 3.57 -24.35 1.83
C LEU A 560 3.04 -25.77 2.03
N LEU A 561 2.28 -26.00 3.11
CA LEU A 561 1.66 -27.31 3.39
C LEU A 561 0.63 -27.69 2.33
N LYS A 562 -0.12 -26.72 1.80
CA LYS A 562 -1.04 -26.95 0.67
C LYS A 562 -0.28 -27.42 -0.56
N VAL A 563 0.82 -26.77 -0.94
CA VAL A 563 1.66 -27.18 -2.06
C VAL A 563 2.22 -28.60 -1.82
N GLN A 564 2.75 -28.87 -0.63
CA GLN A 564 3.24 -30.20 -0.26
C GLN A 564 2.15 -31.28 -0.40
N SER A 565 0.90 -30.98 -0.04
CA SER A 565 -0.22 -31.91 -0.20
C SER A 565 -0.52 -32.28 -1.66
N PHE A 566 -0.25 -31.38 -2.61
CA PHE A 566 -0.37 -31.68 -4.05
C PHE A 566 0.74 -32.64 -4.51
N ILE A 567 1.97 -32.42 -4.04
CA ILE A 567 3.11 -33.28 -4.35
C ILE A 567 2.85 -34.68 -3.80
N ASP A 568 2.54 -34.80 -2.49
CA ASP A 568 2.24 -36.07 -1.83
C ASP A 568 1.05 -36.80 -2.49
N GLY A 569 0.02 -36.05 -2.89
CA GLY A 569 -1.13 -36.56 -3.62
C GLY A 569 -0.75 -37.13 -4.99
N ALA A 570 0.05 -36.40 -5.77
CA ALA A 570 0.51 -36.86 -7.08
C ALA A 570 1.32 -38.16 -6.99
N LEU A 571 2.21 -38.28 -6.00
CA LEU A 571 2.98 -39.50 -5.78
C LEU A 571 2.08 -40.70 -5.43
N LYS A 572 1.04 -40.49 -4.61
CA LYS A 572 0.03 -41.52 -4.32
C LYS A 572 -0.80 -41.90 -5.55
N GLU A 573 -1.05 -40.95 -6.45
CA GLU A 573 -1.77 -41.16 -7.72
C GLU A 573 -0.87 -41.82 -8.80
N GLY A 574 0.43 -42.02 -8.51
CA GLY A 574 1.37 -42.73 -9.37
C GLY A 574 2.27 -41.84 -10.23
N ALA A 575 2.33 -40.53 -9.97
CA ALA A 575 3.35 -39.67 -10.55
C ALA A 575 4.74 -40.07 -10.03
N LYS A 576 5.79 -39.77 -10.80
CA LYS A 576 7.17 -39.96 -10.36
C LYS A 576 7.82 -38.64 -9.98
N LEU A 577 8.54 -38.64 -8.86
CA LEU A 577 9.39 -37.53 -8.44
C LEU A 577 10.74 -37.62 -9.15
N LEU A 578 11.14 -36.56 -9.85
CA LEU A 578 12.50 -36.44 -10.38
C LEU A 578 13.43 -35.75 -9.38
N THR A 579 12.99 -34.64 -8.79
CA THR A 579 13.78 -33.88 -7.80
C THR A 579 12.88 -32.95 -6.97
N GLY A 580 13.36 -32.60 -5.77
CA GLY A 580 12.77 -31.59 -4.88
C GLY A 580 11.42 -31.93 -4.25
N GLY A 581 10.70 -30.88 -3.81
CA GLY A 581 9.41 -30.99 -3.14
C GLY A 581 9.47 -31.16 -1.62
N GLU A 582 10.66 -31.17 -1.04
CA GLU A 582 10.88 -31.20 0.40
C GLU A 582 10.97 -29.81 1.04
N LYS A 583 10.63 -29.74 2.34
CA LYS A 583 10.86 -28.55 3.14
C LYS A 583 12.35 -28.36 3.38
N ILE A 584 12.82 -27.12 3.27
CA ILE A 584 14.22 -26.77 3.49
C ILE A 584 14.37 -25.96 4.77
N ASN A 585 15.34 -26.31 5.59
CA ASN A 585 15.75 -25.50 6.74
C ASN A 585 16.94 -24.62 6.33
N ILE A 586 16.77 -23.31 6.42
CA ILE A 586 17.85 -22.35 6.17
C ILE A 586 18.48 -21.97 7.50
N GLN A 587 19.81 -22.12 7.61
CA GLN A 587 20.55 -21.82 8.84
C GLN A 587 20.34 -20.36 9.27
N GLY A 588 19.92 -20.16 10.53
CA GLY A 588 19.57 -18.86 11.10
C GLY A 588 18.19 -18.32 10.71
N LEU A 589 17.41 -19.09 9.95
CA LEU A 589 16.05 -18.78 9.47
C LEU A 589 15.13 -20.01 9.58
N GLU A 590 15.33 -20.83 10.61
CA GLU A 590 14.67 -22.13 10.79
C GLU A 590 13.13 -22.02 10.92
N GLY A 591 12.60 -20.85 11.27
CA GLY A 591 11.16 -20.59 11.29
C GLY A 591 10.54 -20.21 9.93
N GLY A 592 11.35 -20.02 8.88
CA GLY A 592 10.87 -19.60 7.57
C GLY A 592 10.23 -20.72 6.74
N PHE A 593 9.51 -20.34 5.69
CA PHE A 593 8.65 -21.24 4.93
C PHE A 593 9.28 -21.62 3.58
N TYR A 594 10.34 -22.43 3.59
CA TYR A 594 11.08 -22.80 2.38
C TYR A 594 10.69 -24.19 1.84
N LEU A 595 10.45 -24.27 0.54
CA LEU A 595 10.15 -25.50 -0.19
C LEU A 595 11.06 -25.60 -1.41
N SER A 596 11.69 -26.75 -1.65
CA SER A 596 12.52 -26.93 -2.84
C SER A 596 11.67 -27.05 -4.11
N PRO A 597 12.15 -26.51 -5.24
CA PRO A 597 11.50 -26.69 -6.54
C PRO A 597 11.33 -28.16 -6.91
N CYS A 598 10.11 -28.55 -7.28
CA CYS A 598 9.71 -29.93 -7.52
C CYS A 598 9.46 -30.18 -9.02
N ILE A 599 9.93 -31.32 -9.52
CA ILE A 599 9.61 -31.79 -10.88
C ILE A 599 8.96 -33.17 -10.81
N LEU A 600 7.78 -33.28 -11.40
CA LEU A 600 7.00 -34.52 -11.49
C LEU A 600 6.82 -34.96 -12.95
N THR A 601 6.90 -36.27 -13.18
CA THR A 601 6.61 -36.93 -14.46
C THR A 601 5.52 -38.00 -14.29
N ASP A 602 5.20 -38.71 -15.38
CA ASP A 602 4.14 -39.74 -15.42
C ASP A 602 2.76 -39.19 -15.02
N ILE A 603 2.52 -37.93 -15.41
CA ILE A 603 1.28 -37.21 -15.10
C ILE A 603 0.17 -37.67 -16.04
N ARG A 604 -0.96 -38.07 -15.45
CA ARG A 604 -2.16 -38.47 -16.19
C ARG A 604 -3.27 -37.43 -16.06
N PRO A 605 -4.16 -37.30 -17.05
CA PRO A 605 -5.25 -36.32 -17.01
C PRO A 605 -6.24 -36.50 -15.85
N ASP A 606 -6.34 -37.68 -15.25
CA ASP A 606 -7.20 -37.95 -14.09
C ASP A 606 -6.64 -37.41 -12.77
N MET A 607 -5.32 -37.13 -12.70
CA MET A 607 -4.64 -36.70 -11.49
C MET A 607 -5.09 -35.30 -11.05
N ARG A 608 -5.11 -35.09 -9.72
CA ARG A 608 -5.49 -33.80 -9.13
C ARG A 608 -4.54 -32.68 -9.58
N VAL A 609 -3.24 -32.95 -9.58
CA VAL A 609 -2.22 -31.98 -10.02
C VAL A 609 -2.32 -31.60 -11.49
N TYR A 610 -2.96 -32.40 -12.34
CA TYR A 610 -3.17 -32.03 -13.74
C TYR A 610 -4.30 -30.98 -13.90
N LYS A 611 -5.34 -31.06 -13.05
CA LYS A 611 -6.56 -30.24 -13.16
C LYS A 611 -6.51 -28.96 -12.32
N GLU A 612 -5.99 -29.06 -11.11
CA GLU A 612 -6.03 -27.97 -10.12
C GLU A 612 -4.77 -27.09 -10.16
N GLU A 613 -4.95 -25.81 -9.81
CA GLU A 613 -3.87 -24.85 -9.59
C GLU A 613 -3.12 -25.18 -8.29
N ILE A 614 -1.81 -25.46 -8.42
CA ILE A 614 -0.93 -25.79 -7.28
C ILE A 614 -0.44 -24.51 -6.59
N PHE A 615 -0.09 -23.50 -7.40
CA PHE A 615 0.41 -22.19 -6.96
C PHE A 615 1.67 -22.26 -6.09
N GLY A 616 2.58 -23.17 -6.42
CA GLY A 616 3.88 -23.37 -5.79
C GLY A 616 4.91 -23.85 -6.81
N PRO A 617 6.17 -24.09 -6.41
CA PRO A 617 7.26 -24.34 -7.34
C PRO A 617 7.25 -25.79 -7.83
N VAL A 618 6.22 -26.18 -8.59
CA VAL A 618 5.98 -27.56 -9.04
C VAL A 618 5.78 -27.61 -10.55
N MET A 619 6.70 -28.25 -11.25
CA MET A 619 6.68 -28.47 -12.70
C MET A 619 6.15 -29.87 -13.04
N LEU A 620 5.19 -29.94 -13.95
CA LEU A 620 4.67 -31.20 -14.49
C LEU A 620 5.19 -31.37 -15.92
N ILE A 621 6.05 -32.37 -16.15
CA ILE A 621 6.53 -32.69 -17.50
C ILE A 621 5.61 -33.75 -18.10
N ILE A 622 4.98 -33.41 -19.22
CA ILE A 622 3.98 -34.26 -19.89
C ILE A 622 4.36 -34.40 -21.37
N PRO A 623 4.66 -35.60 -21.86
CA PRO A 623 5.06 -35.77 -23.25
C PRO A 623 3.84 -35.78 -24.19
N PHE A 624 4.05 -35.33 -25.43
CA PHE A 624 3.08 -35.45 -26.53
C PHE A 624 3.78 -35.90 -27.82
N ASP A 625 3.02 -36.42 -28.78
CA ASP A 625 3.55 -36.98 -30.03
C ASP A 625 3.23 -36.13 -31.26
N ASN A 626 2.19 -35.29 -31.24
CA ASN A 626 1.86 -34.40 -32.35
C ASN A 626 1.20 -33.08 -31.90
N GLU A 627 1.12 -32.11 -32.82
CA GLU A 627 0.62 -30.76 -32.54
C GLU A 627 -0.85 -30.71 -32.10
N GLU A 628 -1.71 -31.59 -32.64
CA GLU A 628 -3.13 -31.64 -32.28
C GLU A 628 -3.31 -32.12 -30.83
N GLU A 629 -2.56 -33.15 -30.44
CA GLU A 629 -2.52 -33.62 -29.06
C GLU A 629 -2.03 -32.53 -28.10
N ALA A 630 -0.92 -31.87 -28.42
CA ALA A 630 -0.38 -30.78 -27.59
C ALA A 630 -1.40 -29.66 -27.38
N LEU A 631 -2.08 -29.24 -28.44
CA LEU A 631 -3.11 -28.21 -28.38
C LEU A 631 -4.30 -28.66 -27.52
N LYS A 632 -4.74 -29.92 -27.68
CA LYS A 632 -5.82 -30.49 -26.87
C LYS A 632 -5.45 -30.48 -25.39
N MET A 633 -4.26 -30.95 -25.03
CA MET A 633 -3.78 -30.98 -23.64
C MET A 633 -3.59 -29.57 -23.06
N ALA A 634 -3.15 -28.61 -23.88
CA ALA A 634 -2.99 -27.22 -23.46
C ALA A 634 -4.34 -26.59 -23.09
N ASN A 635 -5.36 -26.82 -23.91
CA ASN A 635 -6.73 -26.32 -23.70
C ASN A 635 -7.57 -27.20 -22.74
N ASP A 636 -7.06 -28.36 -22.31
CA ASP A 636 -7.74 -29.25 -21.36
C ASP A 636 -7.67 -28.69 -19.94
N THR A 637 -8.48 -27.67 -19.70
CA THR A 637 -8.63 -26.95 -18.45
C THR A 637 -9.86 -26.02 -18.48
N GLU A 638 -10.46 -25.72 -17.33
CA GLU A 638 -11.54 -24.72 -17.22
C GLU A 638 -11.02 -23.27 -17.17
N PHE A 639 -9.70 -23.12 -17.00
CA PHE A 639 -9.00 -21.84 -16.93
C PHE A 639 -8.64 -21.30 -18.32
N GLY A 640 -8.14 -20.07 -18.38
CA GLY A 640 -7.74 -19.43 -19.64
C GLY A 640 -6.87 -18.20 -19.44
N LEU A 641 -5.90 -18.25 -18.52
CA LEU A 641 -5.07 -17.09 -18.20
C LEU A 641 -3.89 -16.93 -19.15
N ALA A 642 -2.99 -17.92 -19.22
CA ALA A 642 -1.77 -17.83 -19.99
C ALA A 642 -1.42 -19.13 -20.74
N GLY A 643 -0.47 -19.04 -21.67
CA GLY A 643 0.11 -20.16 -22.38
C GLY A 643 1.47 -19.82 -22.99
N GLY A 644 2.32 -20.83 -23.19
CA GLY A 644 3.67 -20.67 -23.74
C GLY A 644 3.92 -21.59 -24.92
N ILE A 645 4.72 -21.15 -25.89
CA ILE A 645 5.09 -21.94 -27.08
C ILE A 645 6.57 -21.71 -27.39
N PHE A 646 7.35 -22.79 -27.47
CA PHE A 646 8.77 -22.75 -27.83
C PHE A 646 9.00 -23.54 -29.12
N THR A 647 9.48 -22.85 -30.16
CA THR A 647 9.71 -23.37 -31.51
C THR A 647 10.50 -22.37 -32.35
N ARG A 648 11.25 -22.83 -33.34
CA ARG A 648 11.88 -21.95 -34.34
C ARG A 648 10.91 -21.59 -35.47
N ASP A 649 9.90 -22.42 -35.70
CA ASP A 649 8.87 -22.20 -36.71
C ASP A 649 7.79 -21.22 -36.21
N LEU A 650 7.93 -19.95 -36.58
CA LEU A 650 6.94 -18.92 -36.24
C LEU A 650 5.56 -19.18 -36.85
N ARG A 651 5.44 -19.94 -37.94
CA ARG A 651 4.12 -20.33 -38.48
C ARG A 651 3.40 -21.25 -37.51
N LYS A 652 4.10 -22.26 -36.98
CA LYS A 652 3.55 -23.13 -35.92
C LYS A 652 3.21 -22.31 -34.69
N ALA A 653 4.14 -21.46 -34.23
CA ALA A 653 3.92 -20.61 -33.07
C ALA A 653 2.64 -19.75 -33.19
N HIS A 654 2.47 -19.06 -34.32
CA HIS A 654 1.26 -18.27 -34.57
C HIS A 654 -0.01 -19.13 -34.67
N SER A 655 0.08 -20.32 -35.28
CA SER A 655 -1.07 -21.23 -35.34
C SER A 655 -1.47 -21.77 -33.96
N PHE A 656 -0.52 -22.06 -33.07
CA PHE A 656 -0.84 -22.45 -31.71
C PHE A 656 -1.44 -21.27 -30.96
N ALA A 657 -0.82 -20.08 -31.06
CA ALA A 657 -1.29 -18.88 -30.38
C ALA A 657 -2.74 -18.51 -30.75
N SER A 658 -3.14 -18.68 -32.02
CA SER A 658 -4.52 -18.42 -32.44
C SER A 658 -5.55 -19.45 -31.95
N LYS A 659 -5.10 -20.64 -31.54
CA LYS A 659 -5.97 -21.77 -31.16
C LYS A 659 -5.98 -22.03 -29.65
N MET A 660 -4.97 -21.57 -28.92
CA MET A 660 -4.93 -21.65 -27.47
C MET A 660 -5.97 -20.72 -26.84
N GLN A 661 -6.72 -21.23 -25.87
CA GLN A 661 -7.81 -20.51 -25.21
C GLN A 661 -7.30 -19.80 -23.95
N ALA A 662 -6.41 -18.83 -24.12
CA ALA A 662 -5.88 -18.03 -23.02
C ALA A 662 -5.74 -16.55 -23.41
N GLY A 663 -5.83 -15.66 -22.43
CA GLY A 663 -5.73 -14.23 -22.68
C GLY A 663 -4.30 -13.70 -22.84
N ASN A 664 -3.28 -14.47 -22.44
CA ASN A 664 -1.86 -14.13 -22.63
C ASN A 664 -1.13 -15.31 -23.29
N ILE A 665 -0.50 -15.11 -24.43
CA ILE A 665 0.30 -16.16 -25.10
C ILE A 665 1.74 -15.67 -25.27
N TYR A 666 2.69 -16.45 -24.78
CA TYR A 666 4.12 -16.19 -24.89
C TYR A 666 4.74 -17.11 -25.95
N ILE A 667 5.46 -16.53 -26.91
CA ILE A 667 6.21 -17.28 -27.94
C ILE A 667 7.70 -17.07 -27.68
N ASN A 668 8.43 -18.17 -27.46
CA ASN A 668 9.86 -18.18 -27.13
C ASN A 668 10.25 -17.30 -25.93
N SER A 669 9.29 -17.07 -25.02
CA SER A 669 9.47 -16.38 -23.75
C SER A 669 8.41 -16.86 -22.76
N TYR A 670 8.45 -16.40 -21.51
CA TYR A 670 7.41 -16.68 -20.53
C TYR A 670 7.40 -15.66 -19.38
N ASN A 671 6.22 -15.34 -18.85
CA ASN A 671 6.01 -14.42 -17.72
C ASN A 671 6.48 -12.97 -17.95
N ASP A 672 6.70 -12.55 -19.20
CA ASP A 672 6.90 -11.13 -19.51
C ASP A 672 5.62 -10.34 -19.20
N VAL A 673 5.76 -9.23 -18.48
CA VAL A 673 4.65 -8.31 -18.26
C VAL A 673 5.12 -6.89 -18.53
N HIS A 674 4.33 -6.18 -19.34
CA HIS A 674 4.62 -4.81 -19.71
C HIS A 674 3.34 -3.95 -19.59
N PRO A 675 3.42 -2.74 -19.01
CA PRO A 675 2.21 -1.93 -18.73
C PRO A 675 1.42 -1.52 -19.99
N HIS A 676 2.04 -1.59 -21.18
CA HIS A 676 1.35 -1.32 -22.45
C HIS A 676 0.49 -2.49 -22.95
N VAL A 677 0.75 -3.72 -22.49
CA VAL A 677 0.08 -4.92 -22.99
C VAL A 677 -1.03 -5.29 -22.00
N PRO A 678 -2.30 -5.40 -22.45
CA PRO A 678 -3.39 -5.85 -21.59
C PRO A 678 -3.09 -7.23 -21.02
N PHE A 679 -3.26 -7.38 -19.71
CA PHE A 679 -3.11 -8.64 -19.01
C PHE A 679 -4.49 -9.11 -18.54
N GLY A 680 -4.84 -10.35 -18.88
CA GLY A 680 -5.96 -11.01 -18.22
C GLY A 680 -6.45 -12.32 -18.81
N GLY A 681 -7.45 -12.91 -18.18
CA GLY A 681 -7.92 -14.26 -18.50
C GLY A 681 -9.14 -14.37 -19.43
N PHE A 682 -9.45 -15.60 -19.79
CA PHE A 682 -10.72 -16.09 -20.33
C PHE A 682 -11.36 -17.09 -19.34
N ASN A 683 -12.61 -17.49 -19.59
CA ASN A 683 -13.30 -18.57 -18.86
C ASN A 683 -13.27 -18.36 -17.34
N GLN A 684 -12.89 -19.39 -16.55
CA GLN A 684 -12.79 -19.28 -15.09
C GLN A 684 -11.62 -18.40 -14.62
N SER A 685 -10.69 -18.02 -15.50
CA SER A 685 -9.60 -17.09 -15.15
C SER A 685 -10.06 -15.62 -15.10
N GLY A 686 -11.34 -15.35 -15.42
CA GLY A 686 -11.97 -14.06 -15.19
C GLY A 686 -12.24 -13.26 -16.46
N TYR A 687 -12.50 -11.96 -16.29
CA TYR A 687 -12.90 -11.05 -17.36
C TYR A 687 -12.56 -9.59 -17.01
N GLY A 688 -12.48 -8.76 -18.06
CA GLY A 688 -11.80 -7.48 -17.99
C GLY A 688 -10.29 -7.66 -18.17
N ARG A 689 -9.54 -6.57 -18.10
CA ARG A 689 -8.09 -6.54 -18.30
C ARG A 689 -7.45 -5.53 -17.36
N GLU A 690 -6.32 -5.93 -16.78
CA GLU A 690 -5.36 -5.01 -16.21
C GLU A 690 -4.41 -4.52 -17.32
N ASN A 691 -3.68 -3.42 -17.08
CA ASN A 691 -2.73 -2.84 -18.03
C ASN A 691 -3.31 -2.44 -19.41
N GLY A 692 -2.46 -1.82 -20.22
CA GLY A 692 -2.78 -1.36 -21.57
C GLY A 692 -3.92 -0.35 -21.61
N GLU A 693 -4.37 -0.04 -22.83
CA GLU A 693 -5.54 0.83 -23.02
C GLU A 693 -6.84 0.15 -22.53
N ALA A 694 -6.88 -1.19 -22.54
CA ALA A 694 -8.02 -1.96 -22.06
C ALA A 694 -8.35 -1.66 -20.58
N ALA A 695 -7.36 -1.40 -19.73
CA ALA A 695 -7.59 -0.94 -18.37
C ALA A 695 -8.37 0.38 -18.32
N ILE A 696 -8.08 1.34 -19.20
CA ILE A 696 -8.81 2.62 -19.26
C ILE A 696 -10.29 2.39 -19.51
N TRP A 697 -10.63 1.44 -20.38
CA TRP A 697 -12.03 1.09 -20.64
C TRP A 697 -12.70 0.46 -19.44
N ASN A 698 -11.94 -0.27 -18.61
CA ASN A 698 -12.45 -0.83 -17.37
C ASN A 698 -12.65 0.23 -16.28
N TYR A 699 -11.91 1.34 -16.29
CA TYR A 699 -12.00 2.41 -15.28
C TYR A 699 -12.80 3.64 -15.73
N THR A 700 -13.42 3.60 -16.91
CA THR A 700 -14.27 4.67 -17.43
C THR A 700 -15.59 4.13 -18.00
N GLN A 701 -16.57 5.02 -18.15
CA GLN A 701 -17.83 4.78 -18.83
C GLN A 701 -18.02 5.78 -19.97
N ILE A 702 -18.72 5.37 -21.02
CA ILE A 702 -18.99 6.22 -22.18
C ILE A 702 -20.28 7.01 -21.93
N LYS A 703 -20.21 8.33 -22.09
CA LYS A 703 -21.37 9.22 -22.20
C LYS A 703 -21.50 9.69 -23.64
N SER A 704 -22.63 9.38 -24.29
CA SER A 704 -22.99 9.92 -25.60
C SER A 704 -23.80 11.21 -25.44
N VAL A 705 -23.44 12.25 -26.18
CA VAL A 705 -24.13 13.54 -26.23
C VAL A 705 -24.58 13.77 -27.67
N TYR A 706 -25.88 13.93 -27.85
CA TYR A 706 -26.47 14.31 -29.14
C TYR A 706 -26.72 15.81 -29.14
N VAL A 707 -26.27 16.48 -30.19
CA VAL A 707 -26.37 17.92 -30.33
C VAL A 707 -27.19 18.22 -31.58
N ASN A 708 -28.20 19.06 -31.40
CA ASN A 708 -28.85 19.78 -32.48
C ASN A 708 -28.51 21.26 -32.29
N ILE A 709 -27.75 21.86 -33.20
CA ILE A 709 -27.45 23.30 -33.15
C ILE A 709 -28.37 24.13 -34.06
N SER A 710 -29.23 23.47 -34.86
CA SER A 710 -30.25 24.17 -35.64
C SER A 710 -31.32 24.76 -34.72
N ASN A 711 -32.02 25.78 -35.22
CA ASN A 711 -33.15 26.40 -34.52
C ASN A 711 -34.45 25.59 -34.66
N GLU A 712 -34.42 24.44 -35.34
CA GLU A 712 -35.58 23.62 -35.64
C GLU A 712 -35.46 22.24 -34.98
N LEU A 713 -36.56 21.73 -34.45
CA LEU A 713 -36.65 20.35 -33.97
C LEU A 713 -37.87 19.71 -34.61
N ASN A 714 -37.64 18.88 -35.63
CA ASN A 714 -38.70 18.13 -36.30
C ASN A 714 -39.52 17.35 -35.27
N ASN A 715 -40.76 17.77 -35.10
CA ASN A 715 -41.70 17.15 -34.19
C ASN A 715 -42.83 16.55 -35.04
N PRO A 716 -42.97 15.21 -35.09
CA PRO A 716 -43.98 14.59 -35.95
C PRO A 716 -45.43 14.78 -35.46
N PHE A 717 -45.65 15.51 -34.35
CA PHE A 717 -46.96 15.70 -33.72
C PHE A 717 -47.57 17.10 -33.92
N ILE A 718 -46.82 18.05 -34.48
CA ILE A 718 -47.26 19.42 -34.83
C ILE A 718 -46.72 19.80 -36.20
#